data_AF-A0A5J6UDL6-F1
#
_entry.id   AF-A0A5J6UDL6-F1
#
_cell.length_a   1.000
_cell.length_b   1.000
_cell.length_c   1.000
_cell.angle_alpha   90.00
_cell.angle_beta   90.00
_cell.angle_gamma   90.00
#
_symmetry.space_group_name_H-M   'P 1'
#
loop_
_entity.id
_entity.type
_entity.pdbx_description
1 polymer ?
#
loop_
_entity_poly.entity_id
_entity_poly.type
_entity_poly.pdbx_seq_one_letter_code
_entity_poly.pdbx_strand_id
1 'polypeptide(L)'
;MAHRHTHTLSTDTPTNSSPTDGPPTSGTPTIDTATPATTTYDAFTPGAPTAGTATPGAPATVTPAAGSTTSGIFTSQAPAAGGTPTGALTTGTTASATPAADSTTSGRSTIDTPASHAPADADADASALSTTTPITGPPVTGTQAAEAHGSAHGSAHAGAHAGTDGGADVPVTVGALLAEPLLRGGLVAGMAGLARPVAWCLPLSETRGPAARPDPDHPDHACLGPDPGDGASGARNAGTGDLAGIAVHLPATALATAAEAGALVHELARRGAAALLAWQRPGGRCDLKAAAPAAERAGIPLLELRAEADYRTVSRLVGQKALAQTSHVLEYGVRVHRALGDVLAQGAGVPAMARAIANLAGCPVLVLDEDGERLAWERPQGDGGPDPDTVAAVLPADVPADGGHPVELDVHPSPAGDPVRVLVSGILVGGEAYGRLVIVERSWPPDEHGLAQHRVIAEHGATLTGSEMLRQRSVRAAEERARGDFVEALVHGRFADPYELGARARHHGFDVDGHFAVHVVSASALLPLGRDHLRRKLAAARIAQATEPDGTTLTAAIGSTIVAIRQLAASGDPAAERQEAGRFARRLRRRLVPALGEDVRVTHGRPGQGAAGVAAGYYEARLAMGLSWHTGADSVCGYDDLRVFAALKEVAGSAEGRTFAAETLAPLRQAGGGDLEPIVLAYIKAAGNLNAAARSLNLHRNTMLYKLDRASRALRMDIRTADAQFMFWLAHHIETLSSVTQSLADELAPPAPRR
;
A
#
# COMPACT_ATOMS: atom_id res chain seq x y z
N MET A 1 -0.84 41.53 8.40
CA MET A 1 -0.36 41.21 9.77
C MET A 1 -0.14 39.70 9.78
N ALA A 2 1.09 39.17 9.77
CA ALA A 2 2.14 39.23 10.81
C ALA A 2 1.75 38.38 12.03
N HIS A 3 2.57 37.46 12.56
CA HIS A 3 4.04 37.29 12.43
C HIS A 3 4.50 35.87 12.04
N ARG A 4 5.77 35.76 11.58
CA ARG A 4 6.57 34.52 11.58
C ARG A 4 7.22 34.31 12.96
N HIS A 5 7.50 33.06 13.30
CA HIS A 5 8.74 32.69 13.99
C HIS A 5 9.24 31.32 13.50
N THR A 6 10.55 31.16 13.39
CA THR A 6 11.25 29.94 12.99
C THR A 6 12.39 29.69 13.96
N HIS A 7 12.53 28.47 14.46
CA HIS A 7 13.70 28.04 15.23
C HIS A 7 14.28 26.76 14.63
N THR A 8 15.53 26.84 14.20
CA THR A 8 16.39 25.70 13.88
C THR A 8 17.16 25.30 15.14
N LEU A 9 17.23 23.99 15.44
CA LEU A 9 18.19 23.44 16.39
C LEU A 9 18.70 22.10 15.87
N SER A 10 20.02 21.91 15.95
CA SER A 10 20.70 20.65 15.66
C SER A 10 20.93 19.88 16.94
N THR A 11 20.89 18.55 16.90
CA THR A 11 21.27 17.67 18.01
C THR A 11 21.95 16.41 17.51
N ASP A 12 23.21 16.23 17.89
CA ASP A 12 24.01 15.04 17.60
C ASP A 12 23.58 13.80 18.39
N THR A 13 23.95 12.63 17.87
CA THR A 13 23.90 11.34 18.59
C THR A 13 24.97 11.23 19.67
N PRO A 14 24.65 10.64 20.84
CA PRO A 14 25.64 9.99 21.71
C PRO A 14 25.40 8.48 21.87
N THR A 15 26.48 7.71 22.07
CA THR A 15 26.45 6.24 22.22
C THR A 15 26.88 5.77 23.61
N ASN A 16 26.08 4.90 24.20
CA ASN A 16 26.47 3.73 25.02
C ASN A 16 27.36 3.89 26.29
N SER A 17 26.69 3.99 27.45
CA SER A 17 26.84 3.13 28.65
C SER A 17 28.20 2.90 29.38
N SER A 18 28.28 3.45 30.61
CA SER A 18 28.77 2.79 31.86
C SER A 18 30.30 2.57 32.07
N PRO A 19 30.82 2.29 33.32
CA PRO A 19 30.14 2.06 34.61
C PRO A 19 30.74 2.81 35.88
N THR A 20 30.26 2.40 37.07
CA THR A 20 30.87 2.39 38.44
C THR A 20 30.82 3.60 39.43
N ASP A 21 30.39 3.23 40.67
CA ASP A 21 30.71 3.68 42.05
C ASP A 21 30.49 5.11 42.63
N GLY A 22 29.91 5.15 43.86
CA GLY A 22 30.24 6.14 44.91
C GLY A 22 29.14 7.12 45.40
N PRO A 23 28.62 7.01 46.65
CA PRO A 23 27.77 8.01 47.35
C PRO A 23 28.56 8.71 48.50
N PRO A 24 28.00 9.51 49.46
CA PRO A 24 26.61 9.96 49.72
C PRO A 24 26.49 11.48 50.08
N THR A 25 25.42 11.88 50.82
CA THR A 25 25.18 13.16 51.55
C THR A 25 24.73 14.40 50.72
N SER A 26 23.98 15.39 51.25
CA SER A 26 22.95 15.43 52.32
C SER A 26 22.25 16.82 52.33
N GLY A 27 20.93 16.93 52.57
CA GLY A 27 20.29 18.24 52.83
C GLY A 27 18.75 18.31 52.75
N THR A 28 18.09 18.41 53.92
CA THR A 28 16.72 18.91 54.17
C THR A 28 16.81 20.27 54.92
N PRO A 29 15.72 21.05 55.22
CA PRO A 29 14.26 20.88 55.00
C PRO A 29 13.72 21.86 53.91
N THR A 30 12.65 22.69 53.92
CA THR A 30 11.65 23.27 54.88
C THR A 30 10.42 23.76 54.05
N ILE A 31 9.14 23.64 54.48
CA ILE A 31 8.30 24.58 55.28
C ILE A 31 8.12 25.98 54.61
N ASP A 32 6.91 26.56 54.36
CA ASP A 32 5.52 26.20 54.76
C ASP A 32 4.39 26.68 53.79
N THR A 33 3.12 26.44 54.20
CA THR A 33 1.80 26.87 53.67
C THR A 33 1.61 28.24 52.99
N ALA A 34 0.66 28.31 52.03
CA ALA A 34 -0.40 29.36 52.01
C ALA A 34 -1.61 29.00 51.10
N THR A 35 -2.81 29.41 51.51
CA THR A 35 -4.10 29.47 50.76
C THR A 35 -4.96 30.60 51.36
N PRO A 36 -6.11 31.02 50.76
CA PRO A 36 -6.54 31.03 49.36
C PRO A 36 -6.88 32.48 48.89
N ALA A 37 -7.49 32.65 47.72
CA ALA A 37 -8.13 33.92 47.32
C ALA A 37 -9.42 33.70 46.52
N THR A 38 -10.43 34.54 46.76
CA THR A 38 -11.80 34.45 46.21
C THR A 38 -12.06 35.59 45.23
N THR A 39 -12.89 35.41 44.19
CA THR A 39 -13.87 36.44 43.72
C THR A 39 -14.96 35.81 42.82
N THR A 40 -16.19 36.06 43.27
CA THR A 40 -17.52 35.85 42.68
C THR A 40 -17.76 36.50 41.32
N TYR A 41 -18.72 35.99 40.53
CA TYR A 41 -19.86 36.80 40.06
C TYR A 41 -21.07 35.94 39.56
N ASP A 42 -22.27 36.47 39.79
CA ASP A 42 -23.60 36.01 39.34
C ASP A 42 -23.91 36.41 37.88
N ALA A 43 -25.01 36.03 37.21
CA ALA A 43 -25.95 34.89 37.19
C ALA A 43 -27.02 35.20 36.10
N PHE A 44 -27.84 34.23 35.64
CA PHE A 44 -29.23 34.49 35.18
C PHE A 44 -30.06 33.20 35.00
N THR A 45 -31.38 33.29 35.22
CA THR A 45 -32.37 32.19 35.10
C THR A 45 -33.65 32.69 34.41
N PRO A 46 -34.37 31.84 33.66
CA PRO A 46 -35.71 31.40 34.11
C PRO A 46 -36.01 29.92 33.73
N GLY A 47 -37.09 29.25 34.17
CA GLY A 47 -38.19 29.58 35.08
C GLY A 47 -39.23 28.43 35.10
N ALA A 48 -39.95 28.21 36.21
CA ALA A 48 -40.88 27.07 36.39
C ALA A 48 -42.37 27.42 36.13
N PRO A 49 -43.26 26.41 36.00
CA PRO A 49 -44.15 25.99 37.10
C PRO A 49 -44.19 24.44 37.28
N THR A 50 -44.31 23.80 38.46
CA THR A 50 -45.43 23.71 39.45
C THR A 50 -46.76 23.21 38.85
N ALA A 51 -47.53 22.25 39.41
CA ALA A 51 -47.44 21.38 40.62
C ALA A 51 -48.05 19.97 40.27
N GLY A 52 -48.19 18.93 41.12
CA GLY A 52 -48.18 18.84 42.59
C GLY A 52 -48.25 17.38 43.12
N THR A 53 -48.80 17.18 44.32
CA THR A 53 -48.60 16.02 45.23
C THR A 53 -49.46 14.76 45.02
N ALA A 54 -48.91 13.55 45.26
CA ALA A 54 -49.48 12.48 46.12
C ALA A 54 -48.54 11.26 46.26
N THR A 55 -48.73 10.43 47.29
CA THR A 55 -47.94 9.22 47.62
C THR A 55 -48.87 8.03 47.99
N PRO A 56 -48.36 6.81 48.28
CA PRO A 56 -48.34 5.64 47.39
C PRO A 56 -49.48 4.63 47.60
N GLY A 57 -49.58 3.62 46.71
CA GLY A 57 -50.44 2.44 46.92
C GLY A 57 -50.12 1.26 45.99
N ALA A 58 -50.10 0.05 46.56
CA ALA A 58 -49.95 -1.26 45.91
C ALA A 58 -50.46 -2.36 46.88
N PRO A 59 -50.59 -3.65 46.49
CA PRO A 59 -50.68 -4.26 45.16
C PRO A 59 -52.01 -5.06 44.96
N ALA A 60 -52.24 -5.66 43.79
CA ALA A 60 -53.23 -6.74 43.63
C ALA A 60 -52.94 -7.69 42.46
N THR A 61 -52.94 -9.00 42.72
CA THR A 61 -52.91 -10.10 41.73
C THR A 61 -54.30 -10.73 41.58
N VAL A 62 -54.80 -10.90 40.35
CA VAL A 62 -55.88 -11.87 40.04
C VAL A 62 -55.72 -12.46 38.63
N THR A 63 -55.82 -13.78 38.56
CA THR A 63 -56.18 -14.65 37.42
C THR A 63 -57.17 -15.71 37.96
N PRO A 64 -57.92 -16.51 37.15
CA PRO A 64 -58.12 -16.50 35.68
C PRO A 64 -59.62 -16.68 35.28
N ALA A 65 -59.87 -17.18 34.05
CA ALA A 65 -60.86 -18.23 33.67
C ALA A 65 -62.09 -17.88 32.77
N ALA A 66 -62.32 -18.80 31.81
CA ALA A 66 -63.53 -19.10 31.01
C ALA A 66 -64.16 -18.02 30.09
N GLY A 67 -64.84 -18.36 28.98
CA GLY A 67 -64.93 -19.64 28.25
C GLY A 67 -66.24 -19.85 27.46
N SER A 68 -66.16 -20.37 26.22
CA SER A 68 -67.29 -20.71 25.29
C SER A 68 -68.12 -19.50 24.77
N THR A 69 -68.94 -19.50 23.70
CA THR A 69 -69.52 -20.45 22.70
C THR A 69 -69.76 -19.72 21.35
N THR A 70 -70.12 -20.25 20.16
CA THR A 70 -70.02 -21.54 19.42
C THR A 70 -70.73 -21.35 18.03
N SER A 71 -70.47 -22.22 17.03
CA SER A 71 -71.18 -22.42 15.72
C SER A 71 -70.59 -21.74 14.47
N GLY A 72 -70.45 -22.42 13.31
CA GLY A 72 -70.60 -23.87 13.03
C GLY A 72 -70.72 -24.24 11.54
N ILE A 73 -70.84 -25.55 11.24
CA ILE A 73 -71.34 -26.19 9.97
C ILE A 73 -70.33 -26.11 8.78
N PHE A 74 -69.95 -27.16 7.98
CA PHE A 74 -70.27 -28.61 7.77
C PHE A 74 -69.18 -29.23 6.82
N THR A 75 -69.01 -30.52 6.41
CA THR A 75 -69.58 -31.89 6.65
C THR A 75 -68.59 -32.98 6.13
N SER A 76 -68.73 -34.26 6.57
CA SER A 76 -68.30 -35.52 5.88
C SER A 76 -66.77 -35.80 5.68
N GLN A 77 -66.22 -37.02 5.71
CA GLN A 77 -66.71 -38.39 6.03
C GLN A 77 -65.52 -39.31 6.47
N ALA A 78 -65.79 -40.49 7.06
CA ALA A 78 -64.79 -41.53 7.44
C ALA A 78 -65.01 -42.82 6.58
N PRO A 79 -64.31 -43.99 6.69
CA PRO A 79 -63.57 -44.62 7.84
C PRO A 79 -62.17 -45.21 7.43
N ALA A 80 -61.54 -46.20 8.11
CA ALA A 80 -61.03 -46.30 9.50
C ALA A 80 -60.10 -47.56 9.65
N ALA A 81 -59.59 -47.83 10.86
CA ALA A 81 -58.76 -48.98 11.31
C ALA A 81 -57.28 -49.05 10.83
N GLY A 82 -56.31 -49.58 11.60
CA GLY A 82 -56.31 -49.98 13.03
C GLY A 82 -55.13 -50.91 13.41
N GLY A 83 -54.68 -50.90 14.69
CA GLY A 83 -53.78 -51.92 15.27
C GLY A 83 -52.45 -51.43 15.89
N THR A 84 -52.10 -51.98 17.06
CA THR A 84 -50.87 -51.77 17.87
C THR A 84 -50.54 -53.10 18.62
N PRO A 85 -49.52 -53.22 19.49
CA PRO A 85 -48.07 -52.87 19.43
C PRO A 85 -47.17 -54.10 19.82
N THR A 86 -45.89 -53.89 20.22
CA THR A 86 -45.19 -54.50 21.41
C THR A 86 -43.78 -55.11 21.18
N GLY A 87 -42.81 -54.74 22.05
CA GLY A 87 -41.61 -55.53 22.41
C GLY A 87 -40.33 -55.34 21.56
N ALA A 88 -39.09 -55.55 22.06
CA ALA A 88 -38.59 -55.78 23.43
C ALA A 88 -37.08 -55.40 23.56
N LEU A 89 -36.47 -55.52 24.76
CA LEU A 89 -35.06 -55.15 25.07
C LEU A 89 -34.05 -56.31 24.87
N THR A 90 -32.76 -55.99 24.67
CA THR A 90 -31.54 -56.48 25.41
C THR A 90 -30.25 -56.00 24.69
N THR A 91 -29.38 -55.11 25.20
CA THR A 91 -28.32 -55.21 26.26
C THR A 91 -26.99 -55.92 25.89
N GLY A 92 -25.90 -55.14 25.82
CA GLY A 92 -24.51 -55.58 26.09
C GLY A 92 -23.57 -55.82 24.88
N THR A 93 -22.22 -55.90 25.01
CA THR A 93 -21.32 -55.58 26.17
C THR A 93 -19.83 -55.53 25.74
N THR A 94 -19.17 -54.37 25.91
CA THR A 94 -17.70 -54.11 26.12
C THR A 94 -16.59 -54.54 25.12
N ALA A 95 -15.45 -53.84 25.27
CA ALA A 95 -14.06 -54.15 24.87
C ALA A 95 -13.68 -54.00 23.37
N SER A 96 -12.61 -53.31 22.93
CA SER A 96 -11.31 -52.85 23.46
C SER A 96 -10.10 -53.71 23.04
N ALA A 97 -9.36 -53.29 22.01
CA ALA A 97 -7.89 -53.31 21.95
C ALA A 97 -7.31 -52.62 20.69
N THR A 98 -6.44 -51.63 20.91
CA THR A 98 -5.33 -51.20 20.03
C THR A 98 -4.02 -51.74 20.63
N PRO A 99 -2.80 -51.59 20.04
CA PRO A 99 -2.39 -51.00 18.75
C PRO A 99 -1.37 -51.90 17.96
N ALA A 100 -0.51 -51.26 17.14
CA ALA A 100 0.79 -51.72 16.59
C ALA A 100 0.76 -52.66 15.36
N ALA A 101 1.72 -52.61 14.43
CA ALA A 101 2.71 -51.57 14.06
C ALA A 101 3.34 -51.91 12.69
N ASP A 102 4.05 -50.94 12.07
CA ASP A 102 5.11 -51.13 11.04
C ASP A 102 4.74 -51.79 9.68
N SER A 103 5.46 -51.56 8.58
CA SER A 103 6.39 -50.46 8.21
C SER A 103 6.55 -50.37 6.67
N THR A 104 7.15 -49.26 6.20
CA THR A 104 7.91 -49.04 4.95
C THR A 104 7.83 -50.05 3.78
N THR A 105 7.67 -49.54 2.54
CA THR A 105 8.73 -49.57 1.48
C THR A 105 8.35 -48.69 0.26
N SER A 106 9.36 -48.21 -0.46
CA SER A 106 9.25 -47.35 -1.66
C SER A 106 8.96 -48.14 -2.94
N GLY A 107 8.28 -47.51 -3.92
CA GLY A 107 8.00 -48.12 -5.23
C GLY A 107 7.66 -47.08 -6.30
N ARG A 108 8.61 -46.79 -7.21
CA ARG A 108 8.52 -45.79 -8.28
C ARG A 108 8.63 -46.48 -9.64
N SER A 109 7.62 -46.41 -10.52
CA SER A 109 7.82 -46.30 -11.99
C SER A 109 6.52 -46.11 -12.82
N THR A 110 6.62 -45.19 -13.80
CA THR A 110 6.08 -45.22 -15.18
C THR A 110 4.67 -45.74 -15.56
N ILE A 111 3.95 -44.85 -16.27
CA ILE A 111 3.32 -45.03 -17.61
C ILE A 111 2.28 -46.16 -17.79
N ASP A 112 1.03 -45.77 -18.10
CA ASP A 112 0.39 -46.21 -19.36
C ASP A 112 -0.70 -45.22 -19.84
N THR A 113 -0.99 -45.23 -21.16
CA THR A 113 -2.02 -44.41 -21.83
C THR A 113 -2.58 -45.15 -23.05
N PRO A 114 -3.92 -45.23 -23.21
CA PRO A 114 -4.48 -45.45 -24.54
C PRO A 114 -5.70 -44.57 -24.92
N ALA A 115 -5.81 -44.32 -26.23
CA ALA A 115 -7.01 -44.15 -27.09
C ALA A 115 -8.32 -43.59 -26.46
N SER A 116 -8.83 -42.40 -26.81
CA SER A 116 -9.30 -41.89 -28.12
C SER A 116 -10.65 -42.43 -28.62
N HIS A 117 -11.64 -41.55 -28.80
CA HIS A 117 -12.79 -41.74 -29.70
C HIS A 117 -13.38 -40.37 -30.15
N ALA A 118 -13.80 -40.26 -31.41
CA ALA A 118 -14.63 -39.18 -31.98
C ALA A 118 -16.03 -39.75 -32.36
N PRO A 119 -17.06 -38.93 -32.68
CA PRO A 119 -17.19 -38.14 -33.94
C PRO A 119 -17.42 -36.62 -33.69
N ALA A 120 -17.50 -35.66 -34.63
CA ALA A 120 -18.25 -35.51 -35.91
C ALA A 120 -19.79 -35.36 -35.72
N ASP A 121 -20.57 -34.52 -36.41
CA ASP A 121 -20.38 -33.60 -37.56
C ASP A 121 -21.44 -32.46 -37.57
N ALA A 122 -21.32 -31.48 -38.50
CA ALA A 122 -22.37 -30.53 -39.00
C ALA A 122 -22.97 -29.48 -38.01
N ASP A 123 -23.55 -28.34 -38.40
CA ASP A 123 -23.71 -27.58 -39.67
C ASP A 123 -23.91 -26.08 -39.27
N ALA A 124 -23.28 -25.06 -39.90
CA ALA A 124 -23.63 -24.35 -41.14
C ALA A 124 -24.50 -23.07 -40.96
N ASP A 125 -24.50 -22.21 -41.99
CA ASP A 125 -25.15 -20.89 -42.14
C ASP A 125 -24.75 -19.72 -41.20
N ALA A 126 -24.91 -18.44 -41.58
CA ALA A 126 -24.57 -17.69 -42.81
C ALA A 126 -25.11 -16.24 -42.74
N SER A 127 -24.62 -15.38 -43.64
CA SER A 127 -25.17 -14.07 -44.03
C SER A 127 -24.93 -12.87 -43.10
N ALA A 128 -24.54 -11.76 -43.72
CA ALA A 128 -24.34 -10.45 -43.10
C ALA A 128 -25.52 -9.52 -43.39
N LEU A 129 -25.61 -8.39 -42.66
CA LEU A 129 -26.29 -7.18 -43.14
C LEU A 129 -25.72 -5.93 -42.46
N SER A 130 -25.28 -4.96 -43.27
CA SER A 130 -24.86 -3.63 -42.80
C SER A 130 -25.99 -2.62 -43.00
N THR A 131 -26.25 -1.78 -42.01
CA THR A 131 -27.10 -0.59 -42.17
C THR A 131 -26.45 0.64 -41.54
N THR A 132 -26.22 1.67 -42.36
CA THR A 132 -25.58 2.93 -41.97
C THR A 132 -26.62 4.00 -41.68
N THR A 133 -26.49 4.72 -40.56
CA THR A 133 -27.20 5.99 -40.30
C THR A 133 -26.25 7.02 -39.69
N PRO A 134 -25.98 8.16 -40.36
CA PRO A 134 -25.20 9.25 -39.79
C PRO A 134 -26.10 10.22 -39.00
N ILE A 135 -25.57 10.81 -37.93
CA ILE A 135 -26.16 11.98 -37.25
C ILE A 135 -25.11 13.10 -37.23
N THR A 136 -25.46 14.25 -37.81
CA THR A 136 -24.60 15.44 -37.91
C THR A 136 -24.69 16.33 -36.67
N GLY A 137 -23.54 16.80 -36.18
CA GLY A 137 -23.43 17.82 -35.12
C GLY A 137 -22.72 19.10 -35.61
N PRO A 138 -23.14 20.31 -35.18
CA PRO A 138 -22.55 21.59 -35.58
C PRO A 138 -21.25 21.96 -34.79
N PRO A 139 -20.48 22.98 -35.23
CA PRO A 139 -19.07 23.17 -34.85
C PRO A 139 -18.81 24.05 -33.60
N VAL A 140 -17.53 24.12 -33.24
CA VAL A 140 -16.98 24.71 -32.01
C VAL A 140 -16.75 26.23 -32.07
N THR A 141 -17.08 26.91 -30.98
CA THR A 141 -16.45 28.15 -30.47
C THR A 141 -16.24 27.98 -28.96
N GLY A 142 -15.17 28.43 -28.29
CA GLY A 142 -13.96 29.11 -28.77
C GLY A 142 -13.38 30.03 -27.68
N THR A 143 -12.06 30.14 -27.62
CA THR A 143 -11.29 31.23 -26.97
C THR A 143 -11.01 31.18 -25.45
N GLN A 144 -9.75 31.52 -25.13
CA GLN A 144 -9.16 32.00 -23.87
C GLN A 144 -8.84 31.05 -22.71
N ALA A 145 -7.79 31.45 -21.98
CA ALA A 145 -7.14 30.75 -20.88
C ALA A 145 -7.14 31.62 -19.61
N ALA A 146 -6.82 31.01 -18.47
CA ALA A 146 -6.47 31.71 -17.24
C ALA A 146 -5.27 31.01 -16.58
N GLU A 147 -4.36 31.78 -16.02
CA GLU A 147 -3.07 31.31 -15.49
C GLU A 147 -3.17 30.94 -14.00
N ALA A 148 -2.33 30.00 -13.55
CA ALA A 148 -2.05 29.78 -12.13
C ALA A 148 -0.63 29.22 -11.94
N HIS A 149 0.37 30.10 -11.84
CA HIS A 149 1.73 29.69 -11.47
C HIS A 149 1.82 29.29 -9.99
N GLY A 150 2.42 28.14 -9.70
CA GLY A 150 2.87 27.73 -8.37
C GLY A 150 4.28 27.15 -8.45
N SER A 151 5.29 27.99 -8.20
CA SER A 151 6.71 27.57 -8.24
C SER A 151 7.24 27.24 -6.85
N ALA A 152 8.03 26.17 -6.75
CA ALA A 152 8.79 25.80 -5.55
C ALA A 152 10.18 25.30 -5.96
N HIS A 153 11.22 26.06 -5.63
CA HIS A 153 12.61 25.63 -5.85
C HIS A 153 13.09 24.70 -4.74
N GLY A 154 13.70 23.58 -5.13
CA GLY A 154 14.49 22.69 -4.27
C GLY A 154 15.99 22.81 -4.60
N SER A 155 16.83 22.76 -3.58
CA SER A 155 18.29 22.95 -3.63
C SER A 155 19.03 22.04 -4.61
N ALA A 156 20.03 22.61 -5.31
CA ALA A 156 21.04 21.82 -6.02
C ALA A 156 22.02 21.13 -5.05
N HIS A 157 22.40 19.89 -5.36
CA HIS A 157 23.57 19.22 -4.78
C HIS A 157 24.49 18.77 -5.92
N ALA A 158 25.77 19.14 -5.86
CA ALA A 158 26.76 18.72 -6.84
C ALA A 158 27.31 17.33 -6.48
N GLY A 159 26.82 16.30 -7.19
CA GLY A 159 27.38 14.94 -7.19
C GLY A 159 27.94 14.61 -8.57
N ALA A 160 29.22 14.22 -8.64
CA ALA A 160 29.87 13.91 -9.91
C ALA A 160 29.54 12.46 -10.34
N HIS A 161 28.61 12.30 -11.28
CA HIS A 161 28.34 11.03 -11.95
C HIS A 161 28.78 11.09 -13.42
N ALA A 162 29.33 9.97 -13.92
CA ALA A 162 29.69 9.83 -15.32
C ALA A 162 28.44 9.77 -16.20
N GLY A 163 28.56 10.22 -17.45
CA GLY A 163 27.42 10.36 -18.36
C GLY A 163 26.76 9.03 -18.70
N THR A 164 25.48 8.92 -18.37
CA THR A 164 24.55 7.98 -19.00
C THR A 164 23.94 8.65 -20.23
N ASP A 165 24.46 8.32 -21.42
CA ASP A 165 23.87 8.79 -22.67
C ASP A 165 22.45 8.20 -22.82
N GLY A 166 21.44 9.08 -22.82
CA GLY A 166 20.05 8.68 -23.02
C GLY A 166 19.83 8.16 -24.43
N GLY A 167 19.32 6.92 -24.54
CA GLY A 167 19.09 6.25 -25.83
C GLY A 167 18.16 7.04 -26.73
N ALA A 168 18.71 7.64 -27.79
CA ALA A 168 17.99 8.55 -28.67
C ALA A 168 16.93 7.84 -29.54
N ASP A 169 15.91 8.61 -29.94
CA ASP A 169 15.11 8.34 -31.14
C ASP A 169 16.01 7.91 -32.30
N VAL A 170 15.64 6.87 -33.05
CA VAL A 170 16.35 6.49 -34.28
C VAL A 170 16.30 7.69 -35.23
N PRO A 171 17.42 8.41 -35.44
CA PRO A 171 17.37 9.74 -36.04
C PRO A 171 17.44 9.62 -37.55
N VAL A 172 17.09 10.70 -38.27
CA VAL A 172 17.30 10.76 -39.71
C VAL A 172 18.80 10.76 -39.98
N THR A 173 19.35 9.61 -40.37
CA THR A 173 20.79 9.46 -40.57
C THR A 173 21.26 10.07 -41.90
N VAL A 174 22.55 10.34 -42.03
CA VAL A 174 23.15 10.75 -43.32
C VAL A 174 22.92 9.69 -44.41
N GLY A 175 22.92 8.41 -44.04
CA GLY A 175 22.54 7.29 -44.92
C GLY A 175 21.08 7.36 -45.39
N ALA A 176 20.14 7.69 -44.50
CA ALA A 176 18.74 7.90 -44.86
C ALA A 176 18.56 9.10 -45.80
N LEU A 177 19.32 10.18 -45.60
CA LEU A 177 19.33 11.33 -46.52
C LEU A 177 19.85 10.96 -47.92
N LEU A 178 20.85 10.08 -48.04
CA LEU A 178 21.35 9.59 -49.34
C LEU A 178 20.33 8.77 -50.14
N ALA A 179 19.26 8.27 -49.51
CA ALA A 179 18.17 7.62 -50.24
C ALA A 179 17.36 8.63 -51.08
N GLU A 180 17.33 9.92 -50.70
CA GLU A 180 16.50 10.94 -51.34
C GLU A 180 16.99 11.33 -52.73
N PRO A 181 16.10 11.54 -53.73
CA PRO A 181 16.50 11.85 -55.11
C PRO A 181 17.42 13.07 -55.29
N LEU A 182 17.38 14.02 -54.36
CA LEU A 182 18.21 15.23 -54.35
C LEU A 182 19.67 14.98 -53.92
N LEU A 183 19.92 13.92 -53.14
CA LEU A 183 21.22 13.61 -52.53
C LEU A 183 21.81 12.28 -53.03
N ARG A 184 20.98 11.45 -53.69
CA ARG A 184 21.33 10.11 -54.17
C ARG A 184 22.53 10.11 -55.13
N GLY A 185 23.54 9.34 -54.75
CA GLY A 185 24.81 9.22 -55.49
C GLY A 185 25.79 10.38 -55.28
N GLY A 186 25.52 11.30 -54.34
CA GLY A 186 26.42 12.41 -54.04
C GLY A 186 27.58 12.09 -53.08
N LEU A 187 27.63 10.90 -52.46
CA LEU A 187 28.67 10.59 -51.47
C LEU A 187 30.07 10.49 -52.11
N VAL A 188 31.00 11.34 -51.67
CA VAL A 188 32.39 11.42 -52.16
C VAL A 188 33.36 10.66 -51.26
N ALA A 189 33.15 10.74 -49.93
CA ALA A 189 34.02 10.14 -48.90
C ALA A 189 33.32 10.10 -47.54
N GLY A 190 33.90 9.39 -46.57
CA GLY A 190 33.50 9.37 -45.17
C GLY A 190 32.41 8.35 -44.84
N MET A 191 32.46 7.16 -45.45
CA MET A 191 31.38 6.16 -45.32
C MET A 191 31.13 5.73 -43.86
N ALA A 192 32.16 5.74 -43.02
CA ALA A 192 32.05 5.41 -41.59
C ALA A 192 31.07 6.33 -40.81
N GLY A 193 30.79 7.54 -41.33
CA GLY A 193 29.88 8.48 -40.70
C GLY A 193 28.42 8.40 -41.15
N LEU A 194 28.03 7.43 -42.00
CA LEU A 194 26.67 7.41 -42.56
C LEU A 194 25.56 7.18 -41.52
N ALA A 195 25.87 6.55 -40.38
CA ALA A 195 24.95 6.38 -39.27
C ALA A 195 24.76 7.65 -38.40
N ARG A 196 25.51 8.75 -38.66
CA ARG A 196 25.42 9.97 -37.84
C ARG A 196 24.00 10.59 -37.89
N PRO A 197 23.44 11.04 -36.75
CA PRO A 197 22.17 11.76 -36.70
C PRO A 197 22.20 13.07 -37.51
N VAL A 198 21.11 13.42 -38.19
CA VAL A 198 20.89 14.74 -38.79
C VAL A 198 19.49 15.24 -38.45
N ALA A 199 19.41 16.34 -37.68
CA ALA A 199 18.17 17.04 -37.39
C ALA A 199 18.10 18.42 -38.08
N TRP A 200 19.26 19.04 -38.34
CA TRP A 200 19.36 20.41 -38.86
C TRP A 200 20.35 20.53 -40.01
N CYS A 201 20.18 21.55 -40.84
CA CYS A 201 21.17 21.96 -41.84
C CYS A 201 21.45 23.45 -41.72
N LEU A 202 22.72 23.83 -41.59
CA LEU A 202 23.18 25.22 -41.48
C LEU A 202 24.18 25.55 -42.59
N PRO A 203 24.22 26.79 -43.10
CA PRO A 203 25.22 27.22 -44.05
C PRO A 203 26.56 27.47 -43.36
N LEU A 204 27.68 27.29 -44.07
CA LEU A 204 29.04 27.46 -43.53
C LEU A 204 29.29 28.83 -42.88
N SER A 205 28.60 29.88 -43.32
CA SER A 205 28.64 31.22 -42.72
C SER A 205 28.17 31.26 -41.27
N GLU A 206 27.19 30.42 -40.91
CA GLU A 206 26.56 30.39 -39.59
C GLU A 206 27.22 29.37 -38.65
N THR A 207 28.10 28.48 -39.16
CA THR A 207 28.87 27.58 -38.27
C THR A 207 29.96 28.31 -37.50
N ARG A 208 30.31 29.55 -37.89
CA ARG A 208 31.26 30.40 -37.16
C ARG A 208 30.48 31.21 -36.12
N GLY A 209 30.78 30.98 -34.83
CA GLY A 209 30.24 31.80 -33.74
C GLY A 209 30.56 33.29 -33.91
N PRO A 210 29.82 34.19 -33.24
CA PRO A 210 29.90 35.63 -33.47
C PRO A 210 31.31 36.17 -33.20
N ALA A 211 32.08 36.39 -34.27
CA ALA A 211 33.36 37.06 -34.21
C ALA A 211 33.14 38.53 -33.89
N ALA A 212 33.80 39.03 -32.84
CA ALA A 212 33.75 40.45 -32.49
C ALA A 212 34.22 41.30 -33.68
N ARG A 213 33.41 42.28 -34.09
CA ARG A 213 33.87 43.35 -34.96
C ARG A 213 34.84 44.23 -34.16
N PRO A 214 36.04 44.55 -34.66
CA PRO A 214 36.80 45.66 -34.14
C PRO A 214 36.09 46.95 -34.56
N ASP A 215 35.60 47.71 -33.60
CA ASP A 215 34.99 49.02 -33.83
C ASP A 215 36.07 50.11 -33.67
N PRO A 216 36.36 50.92 -34.71
CA PRO A 216 37.25 52.06 -34.57
C PRO A 216 36.54 53.26 -33.91
N ASP A 217 37.32 54.09 -33.22
CA ASP A 217 36.95 55.43 -32.73
C ASP A 217 35.96 55.54 -31.53
N HIS A 218 36.33 55.06 -30.34
CA HIS A 218 36.23 55.90 -29.11
C HIS A 218 37.10 55.44 -27.91
N PRO A 219 37.71 56.37 -27.15
CA PRO A 219 38.31 56.13 -25.83
C PRO A 219 37.40 56.54 -24.65
N ASP A 220 37.71 55.98 -23.48
CA ASP A 220 37.42 56.45 -22.11
C ASP A 220 36.06 57.08 -21.75
N HIS A 221 35.26 56.39 -20.93
CA HIS A 221 35.21 56.68 -19.48
C HIS A 221 34.46 55.59 -18.67
N ALA A 222 34.34 55.75 -17.35
CA ALA A 222 34.11 54.66 -16.41
C ALA A 222 32.90 54.83 -15.48
N CYS A 223 32.48 53.70 -14.88
CA CYS A 223 31.68 53.54 -13.64
C CYS A 223 30.24 54.10 -13.61
N LEU A 224 29.24 53.20 -13.55
CA LEU A 224 28.33 53.03 -12.39
C LEU A 224 27.21 51.98 -12.68
N GLY A 225 26.70 51.36 -11.62
CA GLY A 225 25.43 50.61 -11.54
C GLY A 225 24.81 50.86 -10.14
N PRO A 226 23.75 50.16 -9.68
CA PRO A 226 22.96 49.08 -10.29
C PRO A 226 21.61 49.65 -10.85
N ASP A 227 20.45 48.98 -11.03
CA ASP A 227 19.83 47.72 -10.54
C ASP A 227 18.80 47.19 -11.61
N PRO A 228 17.91 46.18 -11.40
CA PRO A 228 17.48 45.27 -12.49
C PRO A 228 16.01 45.41 -12.94
N GLY A 229 15.69 44.80 -14.09
CA GLY A 229 14.31 44.61 -14.56
C GLY A 229 14.17 43.76 -15.83
N ASP A 230 13.44 42.64 -15.71
CA ASP A 230 12.76 41.82 -16.73
C ASP A 230 13.52 41.23 -17.95
N GLY A 231 12.90 40.21 -18.56
CA GLY A 231 13.25 39.75 -19.92
C GLY A 231 13.84 38.35 -20.07
N ALA A 232 13.20 37.30 -19.53
CA ALA A 232 13.62 35.92 -19.78
C ALA A 232 13.46 35.50 -21.26
N SER A 233 14.58 35.36 -21.97
CA SER A 233 14.65 34.71 -23.29
C SER A 233 15.87 33.77 -23.31
N GLY A 234 15.73 32.61 -23.97
CA GLY A 234 16.60 31.45 -23.77
C GLY A 234 18.01 31.55 -24.39
N ALA A 235 18.89 32.34 -23.77
CA ALA A 235 20.32 32.36 -24.10
C ALA A 235 21.04 31.10 -23.56
N ARG A 236 21.13 30.03 -24.36
CA ARG A 236 22.07 28.93 -24.08
C ARG A 236 23.52 29.41 -24.21
N ASN A 237 24.43 28.85 -23.40
CA ASN A 237 25.82 29.28 -23.26
C ASN A 237 26.55 29.49 -24.61
N ALA A 238 27.13 30.67 -24.79
CA ALA A 238 28.01 30.98 -25.90
C ALA A 238 29.46 30.55 -25.58
N GLY A 239 29.84 29.34 -25.99
CA GLY A 239 31.21 28.82 -25.88
C GLY A 239 31.36 27.50 -26.62
N THR A 240 32.35 27.39 -27.51
CA THR A 240 32.65 26.18 -28.32
C THR A 240 31.39 25.51 -28.92
N GLY A 241 30.81 26.13 -29.96
CA GLY A 241 29.59 25.63 -30.59
C GLY A 241 29.75 24.26 -31.23
N ASP A 242 29.21 23.25 -30.56
CA ASP A 242 28.99 21.89 -31.06
C ASP A 242 28.08 21.90 -32.30
N LEU A 243 28.34 20.98 -33.23
CA LEU A 243 27.61 20.76 -34.48
C LEU A 243 26.99 19.34 -34.55
N ALA A 244 26.92 18.62 -33.42
CA ALA A 244 26.19 17.37 -33.30
C ALA A 244 24.77 17.48 -33.88
N GLY A 245 24.38 16.55 -34.76
CA GLY A 245 23.10 16.57 -35.45
C GLY A 245 22.96 17.59 -36.59
N ILE A 246 24.02 18.34 -36.93
CA ILE A 246 23.98 19.39 -37.97
C ILE A 246 24.75 18.97 -39.23
N ALA A 247 24.08 18.99 -40.37
CA ALA A 247 24.72 18.89 -41.68
C ALA A 247 25.12 20.29 -42.21
N VAL A 248 26.40 20.50 -42.48
CA VAL A 248 26.93 21.82 -42.89
C VAL A 248 26.89 21.97 -44.40
N HIS A 249 26.05 22.89 -44.89
CA HIS A 249 25.98 23.26 -46.30
C HIS A 249 27.05 24.29 -46.65
N LEU A 250 27.93 23.98 -47.60
CA LEU A 250 29.08 24.80 -47.97
C LEU A 250 29.23 24.88 -49.50
N PRO A 251 29.72 26.00 -50.07
CA PRO A 251 30.01 26.05 -51.50
C PRO A 251 31.24 25.19 -51.80
N ALA A 252 31.22 24.40 -52.88
CA ALA A 252 32.32 23.50 -53.25
C ALA A 252 33.66 24.22 -53.46
N THR A 253 33.63 25.53 -53.76
CA THR A 253 34.82 26.40 -53.83
C THR A 253 35.57 26.52 -52.50
N ALA A 254 34.90 26.34 -51.35
CA ALA A 254 35.54 26.33 -50.03
C ALA A 254 36.38 25.07 -49.76
N LEU A 255 36.34 24.08 -50.67
CA LEU A 255 37.14 22.86 -50.64
C LEU A 255 38.08 22.73 -51.87
N ALA A 256 38.29 23.83 -52.63
CA ALA A 256 38.99 23.80 -53.91
C ALA A 256 40.52 23.60 -53.82
N THR A 257 41.15 23.86 -52.67
CA THR A 257 42.57 23.57 -52.44
C THR A 257 42.74 22.51 -51.35
N ALA A 258 43.66 21.56 -51.54
CA ALA A 258 43.81 20.42 -50.64
C ALA A 258 44.21 20.81 -49.20
N ALA A 259 44.97 21.89 -49.03
CA ALA A 259 45.42 22.38 -47.72
C ALA A 259 44.27 23.03 -46.94
N GLU A 260 43.54 23.95 -47.56
CA GLU A 260 42.42 24.67 -46.93
C GLU A 260 41.24 23.72 -46.68
N ALA A 261 40.95 22.83 -47.65
CA ALA A 261 39.96 21.77 -47.49
C ALA A 261 40.29 20.85 -46.31
N GLY A 262 41.56 20.42 -46.20
CA GLY A 262 42.01 19.56 -45.10
C GLY A 262 41.81 20.19 -43.73
N ALA A 263 42.15 21.47 -43.58
CA ALA A 263 41.93 22.22 -42.35
C ALA A 263 40.44 22.43 -42.02
N LEU A 264 39.62 22.80 -43.02
CA LEU A 264 38.20 23.06 -42.83
C LEU A 264 37.41 21.80 -42.47
N VAL A 265 37.67 20.69 -43.17
CA VAL A 265 37.03 19.39 -42.89
C VAL A 265 37.40 18.89 -41.49
N HIS A 266 38.68 19.02 -41.09
CA HIS A 266 39.11 18.64 -39.75
C HIS A 266 38.45 19.48 -38.66
N GLU A 267 38.33 20.80 -38.84
CA GLU A 267 37.70 21.68 -37.85
C GLU A 267 36.19 21.42 -37.68
N LEU A 268 35.45 21.19 -38.77
CA LEU A 268 34.03 20.87 -38.69
C LEU A 268 33.79 19.48 -38.08
N ALA A 269 34.64 18.49 -38.38
CA ALA A 269 34.57 17.17 -37.76
C ALA A 269 34.96 17.18 -36.27
N ARG A 270 35.99 17.95 -35.88
CA ARG A 270 36.40 18.18 -34.49
C ARG A 270 35.28 18.79 -33.64
N ARG A 271 34.38 19.52 -34.29
CA ARG A 271 33.17 20.13 -33.69
C ARG A 271 31.91 19.27 -33.82
N GLY A 272 32.02 17.98 -34.13
CA GLY A 272 30.88 17.05 -34.09
C GLY A 272 29.92 17.10 -35.29
N ALA A 273 30.25 17.82 -36.37
CA ALA A 273 29.35 17.97 -37.53
C ALA A 273 28.92 16.61 -38.12
N ALA A 274 27.65 16.47 -38.45
CA ALA A 274 27.06 15.22 -38.89
C ALA A 274 27.45 14.86 -40.34
N ALA A 275 27.45 15.85 -41.23
CA ALA A 275 27.84 15.71 -42.63
C ALA A 275 28.31 17.06 -43.22
N LEU A 276 29.06 17.00 -44.33
CA LEU A 276 29.47 18.15 -45.13
C LEU A 276 28.81 18.08 -46.50
N LEU A 277 28.00 19.08 -46.83
CA LEU A 277 27.19 19.11 -48.05
C LEU A 277 27.72 20.20 -49.00
N ALA A 278 28.53 19.80 -49.97
CA ALA A 278 29.30 20.68 -50.85
C ALA A 278 28.54 21.02 -52.15
N TRP A 279 28.00 22.25 -52.23
CA TRP A 279 27.20 22.72 -53.36
C TRP A 279 28.01 23.29 -54.52
N GLN A 280 27.86 22.68 -55.71
CA GLN A 280 28.42 23.18 -56.96
C GLN A 280 27.52 24.30 -57.52
N ARG A 281 28.07 25.52 -57.63
CA ARG A 281 27.36 26.65 -58.25
C ARG A 281 27.16 26.39 -59.76
N PRO A 282 25.98 26.70 -60.35
CA PRO A 282 25.77 26.60 -61.80
C PRO A 282 26.89 27.24 -62.62
N GLY A 283 27.46 26.48 -63.56
CA GLY A 283 28.59 26.89 -64.40
C GLY A 283 29.99 26.68 -63.78
N GLY A 284 30.09 26.37 -62.49
CA GLY A 284 31.34 25.97 -61.83
C GLY A 284 31.53 24.46 -61.78
N ARG A 285 32.79 24.02 -61.69
CA ARG A 285 33.18 22.66 -61.30
C ARG A 285 34.43 22.71 -60.41
N CYS A 286 34.28 22.38 -59.14
CA CYS A 286 35.40 22.18 -58.21
C CYS A 286 35.59 20.67 -57.98
N ASP A 287 36.81 20.13 -58.14
CA ASP A 287 37.04 18.69 -57.91
C ASP A 287 37.21 18.40 -56.40
N LEU A 288 36.18 17.79 -55.80
CA LEU A 288 36.14 17.45 -54.37
C LEU A 288 37.07 16.30 -53.98
N LYS A 289 37.74 15.62 -54.93
CA LYS A 289 38.76 14.61 -54.62
C LYS A 289 39.93 15.15 -53.80
N ALA A 290 40.19 16.47 -53.84
CA ALA A 290 41.18 17.10 -52.98
C ALA A 290 40.79 17.07 -51.48
N ALA A 291 39.49 17.07 -51.18
CA ALA A 291 38.95 17.04 -49.82
C ALA A 291 38.63 15.61 -49.32
N ALA A 292 38.36 14.67 -50.23
CA ALA A 292 37.99 13.29 -49.90
C ALA A 292 38.94 12.59 -48.90
N PRO A 293 40.28 12.66 -49.03
CA PRO A 293 41.19 12.03 -48.07
C PRO A 293 41.19 12.70 -46.68
N ALA A 294 40.66 13.91 -46.53
CA ALA A 294 40.46 14.55 -45.22
C ALA A 294 39.14 14.11 -44.58
N ALA A 295 38.07 14.01 -45.38
CA ALA A 295 36.76 13.55 -44.93
C ALA A 295 36.79 12.09 -44.43
N GLU A 296 37.46 11.20 -45.18
CA GLU A 296 37.62 9.79 -44.80
C GLU A 296 38.39 9.63 -43.47
N ARG A 297 39.54 10.32 -43.32
CA ARG A 297 40.34 10.31 -42.08
C ARG A 297 39.62 10.92 -40.87
N ALA A 298 38.63 11.79 -41.10
CA ALA A 298 37.81 12.39 -40.05
C ALA A 298 36.49 11.65 -39.81
N GLY A 299 36.22 10.56 -40.57
CA GLY A 299 34.99 9.77 -40.50
C GLY A 299 33.71 10.58 -40.73
N ILE A 300 33.79 11.71 -41.44
CA ILE A 300 32.67 12.64 -41.69
C ILE A 300 32.21 12.50 -43.15
N PRO A 301 30.92 12.26 -43.42
CA PRO A 301 30.44 12.12 -44.80
C PRO A 301 30.57 13.44 -45.56
N LEU A 302 31.24 13.40 -46.71
CA LEU A 302 31.32 14.50 -47.67
C LEU A 302 30.43 14.18 -48.87
N LEU A 303 29.39 14.98 -49.08
CA LEU A 303 28.43 14.82 -50.16
C LEU A 303 28.59 15.97 -51.17
N GLU A 304 28.75 15.64 -52.45
CA GLU A 304 28.62 16.57 -53.57
C GLU A 304 27.13 16.81 -53.87
N LEU A 305 26.69 18.05 -53.74
CA LEU A 305 25.34 18.47 -54.10
C LEU A 305 25.31 18.97 -55.54
N ARG A 306 24.29 18.53 -56.29
CA ARG A 306 24.01 19.02 -57.64
C ARG A 306 23.54 20.48 -57.60
N ALA A 307 23.61 21.16 -58.74
CA ALA A 307 23.31 22.59 -58.85
C ALA A 307 21.90 22.96 -58.35
N GLU A 308 20.94 22.04 -58.48
CA GLU A 308 19.54 22.18 -58.08
C GLU A 308 19.31 22.02 -56.56
N ALA A 309 20.26 21.42 -55.84
CA ALA A 309 20.18 21.14 -54.41
C ALA A 309 20.79 22.30 -53.60
N ASP A 310 20.18 23.49 -53.70
CA ASP A 310 20.60 24.68 -52.96
C ASP A 310 20.34 24.56 -51.44
N TYR A 311 20.92 25.46 -50.64
CA TYR A 311 20.74 25.48 -49.18
C TYR A 311 19.26 25.48 -48.77
N ARG A 312 18.40 26.27 -49.45
CA ARG A 312 16.98 26.35 -49.09
C ARG A 312 16.26 25.02 -49.36
N THR A 313 16.60 24.34 -50.45
CA THR A 313 16.03 23.03 -50.81
C THR A 313 16.51 21.93 -49.88
N VAL A 314 17.81 21.89 -49.58
CA VAL A 314 18.42 20.88 -48.70
C VAL A 314 18.01 21.07 -47.24
N SER A 315 18.01 22.30 -46.73
CA SER A 315 17.56 22.60 -45.36
C SER A 315 16.07 22.29 -45.17
N ARG A 316 15.22 22.59 -46.18
CA ARG A 316 13.82 22.14 -46.19
C ARG A 316 13.70 20.62 -46.20
N LEU A 317 14.49 19.89 -46.99
CA LEU A 317 14.45 18.43 -47.03
C LEU A 317 14.82 17.81 -45.68
N VAL A 318 15.92 18.27 -45.07
CA VAL A 318 16.37 17.82 -43.75
C VAL A 318 15.32 18.12 -42.69
N GLY A 319 14.81 19.35 -42.63
CA GLY A 319 13.77 19.75 -41.68
C GLY A 319 12.45 18.98 -41.86
N GLN A 320 12.03 18.71 -43.11
CA GLN A 320 10.85 17.89 -43.39
C GLN A 320 11.03 16.43 -42.95
N LYS A 321 12.21 15.84 -43.15
CA LYS A 321 12.50 14.47 -42.70
C LYS A 321 12.58 14.36 -41.19
N ALA A 322 13.30 15.28 -40.53
CA ALA A 322 13.41 15.32 -39.07
C ALA A 322 12.03 15.50 -38.42
N LEU A 323 11.24 16.47 -38.90
CA LEU A 323 9.88 16.71 -38.40
C LEU A 323 8.97 15.49 -38.62
N ALA A 324 9.01 14.85 -39.80
CA ALA A 324 8.19 13.67 -40.08
C ALA A 324 8.51 12.49 -39.14
N GLN A 325 9.79 12.29 -38.80
CA GLN A 325 10.21 11.27 -37.84
C GLN A 325 9.63 11.54 -36.45
N THR A 326 9.82 12.76 -35.92
CA THR A 326 9.26 13.15 -34.61
C THR A 326 7.74 13.11 -34.59
N SER A 327 7.06 13.53 -35.67
CA SER A 327 5.60 13.39 -35.80
C SER A 327 5.14 11.93 -35.77
N HIS A 328 5.84 11.02 -36.43
CA HIS A 328 5.48 9.59 -36.42
C HIS A 328 5.58 8.97 -35.02
N VAL A 329 6.64 9.28 -34.27
CA VAL A 329 6.82 8.80 -32.88
C VAL A 329 5.72 9.35 -31.97
N LEU A 330 5.40 10.64 -32.07
CA LEU A 330 4.32 11.27 -31.29
C LEU A 330 2.93 10.72 -31.65
N GLU A 331 2.62 10.51 -32.94
CA GLU A 331 1.37 9.90 -33.38
C GLU A 331 1.24 8.44 -32.92
N TYR A 332 2.35 7.71 -32.89
CA TYR A 332 2.40 6.34 -32.37
C TYR A 332 2.16 6.30 -30.86
N GLY A 333 2.84 7.14 -30.08
CA GLY A 333 2.60 7.29 -28.64
C GLY A 333 1.14 7.64 -28.32
N VAL A 334 0.56 8.65 -29.00
CA VAL A 334 -0.86 9.00 -28.83
C VAL A 334 -1.80 7.83 -29.20
N ARG A 335 -1.44 6.97 -30.16
CA ARG A 335 -2.21 5.78 -30.53
C ARG A 335 -2.13 4.69 -29.46
N VAL A 336 -0.93 4.40 -28.96
CA VAL A 336 -0.68 3.45 -27.85
C VAL A 336 -1.42 3.91 -26.59
N HIS A 337 -1.28 5.19 -26.22
CA HIS A 337 -1.93 5.75 -25.03
C HIS A 337 -3.46 5.65 -25.10
N ARG A 338 -4.07 5.87 -26.28
CA ARG A 338 -5.51 5.68 -26.47
C ARG A 338 -5.93 4.22 -26.33
N ALA A 339 -5.25 3.31 -27.04
CA ALA A 339 -5.59 1.88 -27.02
C ALA A 339 -5.48 1.26 -25.61
N LEU A 340 -4.47 1.67 -24.83
CA LEU A 340 -4.33 1.25 -23.43
C LEU A 340 -5.27 2.03 -22.50
N GLY A 341 -5.57 3.30 -22.80
CA GLY A 341 -6.53 4.14 -22.09
C GLY A 341 -7.96 3.60 -22.15
N ASP A 342 -8.37 3.02 -23.29
CA ASP A 342 -9.67 2.34 -23.43
C ASP A 342 -9.78 1.11 -22.51
N VAL A 343 -8.67 0.39 -22.29
CA VAL A 343 -8.59 -0.76 -21.37
C VAL A 343 -8.61 -0.30 -19.90
N LEU A 344 -7.94 0.81 -19.58
CA LEU A 344 -8.03 1.46 -18.27
C LEU A 344 -9.46 1.94 -17.97
N ALA A 345 -10.15 2.52 -18.96
CA ALA A 345 -11.53 2.99 -18.83
C ALA A 345 -12.54 1.86 -18.61
N GLN A 346 -12.32 0.69 -19.24
CA GLN A 346 -13.06 -0.54 -18.96
C GLN A 346 -12.78 -1.08 -17.55
N GLY A 347 -11.62 -0.77 -16.98
CA GLY A 347 -11.24 -1.18 -15.63
C GLY A 347 -11.04 -2.69 -15.47
N ALA A 348 -10.63 -3.38 -16.54
CA ALA A 348 -10.51 -4.84 -16.60
C ALA A 348 -9.29 -5.43 -15.87
N GLY A 349 -8.41 -4.57 -15.34
CA GLY A 349 -7.33 -4.97 -14.43
C GLY A 349 -5.94 -5.14 -15.04
N VAL A 350 -4.94 -5.27 -14.15
CA VAL A 350 -3.52 -5.44 -14.52
C VAL A 350 -3.29 -6.57 -15.53
N PRO A 351 -3.93 -7.77 -15.45
CA PRO A 351 -3.79 -8.78 -16.48
C PRO A 351 -4.36 -8.36 -17.86
N ALA A 352 -5.47 -7.63 -17.89
CA ALA A 352 -6.02 -7.11 -19.14
C ALA A 352 -5.13 -6.01 -19.75
N MET A 353 -4.55 -5.15 -18.91
CA MET A 353 -3.56 -4.15 -19.32
C MET A 353 -2.30 -4.83 -19.88
N ALA A 354 -1.73 -5.81 -19.16
CA ALA A 354 -0.58 -6.59 -19.62
C ALA A 354 -0.85 -7.30 -20.95
N ARG A 355 -2.05 -7.85 -21.15
CA ARG A 355 -2.47 -8.48 -22.41
C ARG A 355 -2.60 -7.48 -23.55
N ALA A 356 -3.08 -6.26 -23.28
CA ALA A 356 -3.15 -5.20 -24.27
C ALA A 356 -1.74 -4.73 -24.69
N ILE A 357 -0.83 -4.56 -23.72
CA ILE A 357 0.59 -4.25 -23.96
C ILE A 357 1.25 -5.38 -24.79
N ALA A 358 1.04 -6.65 -24.41
CA ALA A 358 1.58 -7.80 -25.12
C ALA A 358 1.06 -7.92 -26.57
N ASN A 359 -0.22 -7.61 -26.80
CA ASN A 359 -0.80 -7.58 -28.14
C ASN A 359 -0.30 -6.40 -28.99
N LEU A 360 0.00 -5.24 -28.38
CA LEU A 360 0.56 -4.08 -29.09
C LEU A 360 2.04 -4.26 -29.44
N ALA A 361 2.84 -4.81 -28.52
CA ALA A 361 4.26 -5.10 -28.76
C ALA A 361 4.48 -6.40 -29.54
N GLY A 362 3.45 -7.23 -29.67
CA GLY A 362 3.59 -8.58 -30.21
C GLY A 362 4.61 -9.44 -29.46
N CYS A 363 4.83 -9.18 -28.16
CA CYS A 363 5.89 -9.77 -27.33
C CYS A 363 5.33 -10.17 -25.93
N PRO A 364 5.94 -11.14 -25.21
CA PRO A 364 5.56 -11.44 -23.83
C PRO A 364 5.79 -10.26 -22.88
N VAL A 365 4.89 -10.11 -21.90
CA VAL A 365 4.87 -9.02 -20.92
C VAL A 365 4.69 -9.58 -19.52
N LEU A 366 5.60 -9.19 -18.63
CA LEU A 366 5.59 -9.48 -17.20
C LEU A 366 5.28 -8.19 -16.42
N VAL A 367 4.41 -8.28 -15.41
CA VAL A 367 4.17 -7.20 -14.44
C VAL A 367 4.47 -7.73 -13.04
N LEU A 368 5.42 -7.06 -12.37
CA LEU A 368 5.82 -7.32 -10.99
C LEU A 368 5.39 -6.17 -10.08
N ASP A 369 5.20 -6.42 -8.78
CA ASP A 369 4.91 -5.40 -7.77
C ASP A 369 6.16 -4.85 -7.05
N GLU A 370 5.94 -4.10 -5.96
CA GLU A 370 6.98 -3.46 -5.13
C GLU A 370 7.85 -4.46 -4.32
N ASP A 371 7.29 -5.60 -3.91
CA ASP A 371 8.03 -6.68 -3.23
C ASP A 371 8.68 -7.66 -4.25
N GLY A 372 8.30 -7.57 -5.53
CA GLY A 372 8.84 -8.35 -6.65
C GLY A 372 7.93 -9.49 -7.12
N GLU A 373 6.73 -9.62 -6.55
CA GLU A 373 5.77 -10.69 -6.85
C GLU A 373 5.05 -10.47 -8.19
N ARG A 374 4.71 -11.57 -8.88
CA ARG A 374 4.12 -11.53 -10.22
C ARG A 374 2.63 -11.21 -10.20
N LEU A 375 2.27 -10.00 -10.64
CA LEU A 375 0.88 -9.55 -10.81
C LEU A 375 0.24 -10.02 -12.11
N ALA A 376 1.02 -10.12 -13.20
CA ALA A 376 0.55 -10.64 -14.49
C ALA A 376 1.71 -11.20 -15.33
N TRP A 377 1.39 -12.20 -16.15
CA TRP A 377 2.23 -12.64 -17.27
C TRP A 377 1.32 -12.94 -18.46
N GLU A 378 1.54 -12.25 -19.57
CA GLU A 378 0.71 -12.32 -20.77
C GLU A 378 1.61 -12.45 -22.00
N ARG A 379 1.23 -13.33 -22.93
CA ARG A 379 2.00 -13.59 -24.16
C ARG A 379 1.06 -13.69 -25.37
N PRO A 380 1.48 -13.22 -26.57
CA PRO A 380 0.70 -13.45 -27.77
C PRO A 380 0.62 -14.95 -28.09
N GLN A 381 -0.40 -15.35 -28.85
CA GLN A 381 -0.64 -16.76 -29.17
C GLN A 381 0.50 -17.38 -29.99
N GLY A 382 0.73 -18.68 -29.80
CA GLY A 382 1.79 -19.45 -30.49
C GLY A 382 3.19 -19.37 -29.87
N ASP A 383 3.37 -18.65 -28.76
CA ASP A 383 4.70 -18.35 -28.20
C ASP A 383 5.21 -19.40 -27.21
N GLY A 384 6.42 -19.91 -27.46
CA GLY A 384 7.17 -20.83 -26.59
C GLY A 384 8.30 -20.16 -25.78
N GLY A 385 8.29 -18.83 -25.66
CA GLY A 385 9.31 -18.03 -24.98
C GLY A 385 9.56 -18.35 -23.49
N PRO A 386 10.54 -17.68 -22.87
CA PRO A 386 11.11 -18.08 -21.58
C PRO A 386 10.09 -18.08 -20.44
N ASP A 387 10.38 -18.90 -19.42
CA ASP A 387 9.57 -19.00 -18.22
C ASP A 387 9.58 -17.67 -17.45
N PRO A 388 8.41 -17.03 -17.20
CA PRO A 388 8.33 -15.78 -16.45
C PRO A 388 9.05 -15.81 -15.11
N ASP A 389 9.09 -16.95 -14.41
CA ASP A 389 9.73 -17.03 -13.10
C ASP A 389 11.28 -17.06 -13.23
N THR A 390 11.82 -17.56 -14.35
CA THR A 390 13.26 -17.43 -14.67
C THR A 390 13.63 -16.03 -15.15
N VAL A 391 12.75 -15.34 -15.88
CA VAL A 391 12.94 -13.93 -16.25
C VAL A 391 12.95 -13.07 -14.98
N ALA A 392 11.96 -13.24 -14.10
CA ALA A 392 11.85 -12.51 -12.83
C ALA A 392 13.11 -12.64 -11.95
N ALA A 393 13.67 -13.85 -11.86
CA ALA A 393 14.84 -14.16 -11.03
C ALA A 393 16.18 -13.60 -11.56
N VAL A 394 16.26 -13.24 -12.85
CA VAL A 394 17.49 -12.72 -13.50
C VAL A 394 17.47 -11.19 -13.65
N LEU A 395 16.32 -10.54 -13.43
CA LEU A 395 16.23 -9.08 -13.41
C LEU A 395 16.98 -8.49 -12.21
N PRO A 396 17.82 -7.44 -12.39
CA PRO A 396 18.46 -6.76 -11.26
C PRO A 396 17.43 -6.20 -10.28
N ALA A 397 17.74 -6.21 -8.98
CA ALA A 397 16.92 -5.53 -7.98
C ALA A 397 16.97 -4.00 -8.18
N ASP A 398 18.17 -3.47 -8.42
CA ASP A 398 18.47 -2.03 -8.46
C ASP A 398 18.31 -1.40 -9.86
N VAL A 399 17.40 -1.89 -10.72
CA VAL A 399 17.09 -1.20 -11.99
C VAL A 399 16.50 0.18 -11.65
N PRO A 400 17.12 1.30 -12.06
CA PRO A 400 16.67 2.62 -11.62
C PRO A 400 15.23 2.88 -12.02
N ALA A 401 14.39 3.20 -11.03
CA ALA A 401 13.01 3.64 -11.25
C ALA A 401 12.96 5.13 -11.62
N ASP A 402 13.91 5.59 -12.44
CA ASP A 402 13.98 6.98 -12.89
C ASP A 402 12.86 7.24 -13.92
N GLY A 403 11.97 8.15 -13.57
CA GLY A 403 10.71 8.36 -14.28
C GLY A 403 10.89 8.98 -15.66
N GLY A 404 10.93 8.15 -16.69
CA GLY A 404 10.85 8.58 -18.08
C GLY A 404 10.96 7.46 -19.10
N HIS A 405 12.00 6.62 -19.01
CA HIS A 405 12.39 5.78 -20.15
C HIS A 405 12.66 4.31 -19.76
N PRO A 406 12.22 3.34 -20.58
CA PRO A 406 12.56 1.93 -20.40
C PRO A 406 14.06 1.67 -20.51
N VAL A 407 14.61 0.96 -19.53
CA VAL A 407 15.99 0.48 -19.50
C VAL A 407 16.08 -0.83 -20.29
N GLU A 408 17.05 -0.91 -21.19
CA GLU A 408 17.32 -2.14 -21.95
C GLU A 408 18.34 -3.01 -21.22
N LEU A 409 18.06 -4.30 -21.06
CA LEU A 409 18.97 -5.27 -20.45
C LEU A 409 19.07 -6.52 -21.31
N ASP A 410 20.24 -7.14 -21.30
CA ASP A 410 20.47 -8.47 -21.85
C ASP A 410 20.49 -9.49 -20.71
N VAL A 411 19.53 -10.41 -20.71
CA VAL A 411 19.36 -11.42 -19.67
C VAL A 411 19.48 -12.82 -20.23
N HIS A 412 20.03 -13.74 -19.42
CA HIS A 412 20.12 -15.16 -19.73
C HIS A 412 19.15 -15.94 -18.81
N PRO A 413 17.85 -16.08 -19.19
CA PRO A 413 16.86 -16.82 -18.40
C PRO A 413 17.15 -18.34 -18.34
N SER A 414 18.09 -18.84 -19.16
CA SER A 414 18.67 -20.18 -19.06
C SER A 414 20.18 -20.10 -19.25
N PRO A 415 21.00 -20.79 -18.43
CA PRO A 415 22.46 -20.80 -18.55
C PRO A 415 22.97 -21.56 -19.79
N ALA A 416 22.08 -22.17 -20.58
CA ALA A 416 22.38 -22.85 -21.84
C ALA A 416 21.51 -22.36 -23.02
N GLY A 417 20.82 -21.23 -22.86
CA GLY A 417 20.02 -20.59 -23.91
C GLY A 417 20.68 -19.32 -24.44
N ASP A 418 20.24 -18.88 -25.61
CA ASP A 418 20.59 -17.57 -26.16
C ASP A 418 20.15 -16.42 -25.23
N PRO A 419 20.88 -15.30 -25.19
CA PRO A 419 20.44 -14.11 -24.46
C PRO A 419 19.12 -13.56 -25.02
N VAL A 420 18.35 -12.94 -24.14
CA VAL A 420 17.08 -12.29 -24.47
C VAL A 420 17.18 -10.81 -24.07
N ARG A 421 16.87 -9.91 -25.00
CA ARG A 421 16.73 -8.47 -24.72
C ARG A 421 15.42 -8.26 -23.95
N VAL A 422 15.46 -7.51 -22.86
CA VAL A 422 14.26 -7.09 -22.13
C VAL A 422 14.23 -5.58 -21.95
N LEU A 423 13.04 -4.99 -22.05
CA LEU A 423 12.77 -3.59 -21.75
C LEU A 423 12.10 -3.51 -20.38
N VAL A 424 12.78 -2.93 -19.40
CA VAL A 424 12.28 -2.77 -18.02
C VAL A 424 11.86 -1.32 -17.79
N SER A 425 10.63 -1.12 -17.35
CA SER A 425 10.09 0.19 -16.97
C SER A 425 9.59 0.19 -15.53
N GLY A 426 10.03 1.17 -14.74
CA GLY A 426 9.48 1.41 -13.41
C GLY A 426 8.02 1.84 -13.51
N ILE A 427 7.13 1.13 -12.80
CA ILE A 427 5.73 1.53 -12.68
C ILE A 427 5.66 2.58 -11.57
N LEU A 428 5.58 3.85 -11.95
CA LEU A 428 5.57 4.98 -11.01
C LEU A 428 4.17 5.58 -10.85
N VAL A 429 3.84 5.96 -9.62
CA VAL A 429 2.63 6.71 -9.28
C VAL A 429 3.01 7.84 -8.33
N GLY A 430 2.87 9.10 -8.77
CA GLY A 430 3.24 10.27 -7.95
C GLY A 430 4.73 10.40 -7.59
N GLY A 431 5.60 9.61 -8.23
CA GLY A 431 7.03 9.50 -7.90
C GLY A 431 7.37 8.31 -7.00
N GLU A 432 6.38 7.59 -6.46
CA GLU A 432 6.60 6.33 -5.74
C GLU A 432 6.61 5.14 -6.73
N ALA A 433 7.50 4.16 -6.51
CA ALA A 433 7.53 2.93 -7.28
C ALA A 433 6.47 1.95 -6.78
N TYR A 434 5.61 1.49 -7.69
CA TYR A 434 4.52 0.54 -7.45
C TYR A 434 4.83 -0.87 -8.00
N GLY A 435 5.87 -1.00 -8.82
CA GLY A 435 6.25 -2.26 -9.46
C GLY A 435 7.13 -2.07 -10.70
N ARG A 436 7.25 -3.12 -11.52
CA ARG A 436 8.02 -3.13 -12.76
C ARG A 436 7.21 -3.75 -13.90
N LEU A 437 7.17 -3.08 -15.04
CA LEU A 437 6.70 -3.61 -16.31
C LEU A 437 7.92 -4.10 -17.11
N VAL A 438 7.85 -5.31 -17.66
CA VAL A 438 8.94 -5.88 -18.46
C VAL A 438 8.37 -6.44 -19.76
N ILE A 439 8.86 -5.94 -20.90
CA ILE A 439 8.61 -6.52 -22.23
C ILE A 439 9.82 -7.39 -22.60
N VAL A 440 9.55 -8.60 -23.09
CA VAL A 440 10.57 -9.59 -23.45
C VAL A 440 10.66 -9.70 -24.97
N GLU A 441 11.79 -9.34 -25.57
CA GLU A 441 11.96 -9.42 -27.03
C GLU A 441 11.96 -10.87 -27.52
N ARG A 442 11.35 -11.10 -28.68
CA ARG A 442 11.22 -12.43 -29.30
C ARG A 442 12.38 -12.82 -30.21
N SER A 443 13.14 -11.82 -30.69
CA SER A 443 14.21 -11.99 -31.68
C SER A 443 15.55 -11.59 -31.09
N TRP A 444 16.58 -12.42 -31.30
CA TRP A 444 17.96 -12.08 -31.01
C TRP A 444 18.81 -12.06 -32.30
N PRO A 445 19.50 -10.94 -32.61
CA PRO A 445 19.33 -9.61 -32.02
C PRO A 445 17.93 -9.03 -32.31
N PRO A 446 17.46 -8.06 -31.52
CA PRO A 446 16.21 -7.33 -31.82
C PRO A 446 16.38 -6.41 -33.03
N ASP A 447 15.27 -6.12 -33.72
CA ASP A 447 15.20 -5.08 -34.74
C ASP A 447 15.13 -3.69 -34.10
N GLU A 448 15.95 -2.74 -34.56
CA GLU A 448 16.03 -1.39 -33.97
C GLU A 448 14.70 -0.62 -34.06
N HIS A 449 13.90 -0.84 -35.11
CA HIS A 449 12.62 -0.16 -35.29
C HIS A 449 11.53 -0.77 -34.40
N GLY A 450 11.49 -2.11 -34.27
CA GLY A 450 10.67 -2.82 -33.30
C GLY A 450 11.00 -2.38 -31.86
N LEU A 451 12.28 -2.42 -31.48
CA LEU A 451 12.75 -2.02 -30.16
C LEU A 451 12.38 -0.56 -29.82
N ALA A 452 12.47 0.36 -30.78
CA ALA A 452 12.02 1.75 -30.62
C ALA A 452 10.49 1.86 -30.42
N GLN A 453 9.68 1.09 -31.15
CA GLN A 453 8.23 1.01 -30.92
C GLN A 453 7.91 0.42 -29.53
N HIS A 454 8.61 -0.65 -29.13
CA HIS A 454 8.42 -1.30 -27.85
C HIS A 454 8.83 -0.40 -26.68
N ARG A 455 9.80 0.51 -26.86
CA ARG A 455 10.13 1.56 -25.88
C ARG A 455 8.91 2.45 -25.60
N VAL A 456 8.25 2.96 -26.65
CA VAL A 456 7.04 3.81 -26.51
C VAL A 456 5.89 3.03 -25.87
N ILE A 457 5.74 1.74 -26.20
CA ILE A 457 4.75 0.87 -25.56
C ILE A 457 5.05 0.67 -24.07
N ALA A 458 6.31 0.43 -23.70
CA ALA A 458 6.70 0.20 -22.31
C ALA A 458 6.56 1.47 -21.44
N GLU A 459 6.94 2.63 -21.97
CA GLU A 459 6.77 3.94 -21.31
C GLU A 459 5.29 4.22 -20.97
N HIS A 460 4.43 4.23 -21.99
CA HIS A 460 3.00 4.51 -21.80
C HIS A 460 2.28 3.39 -21.06
N GLY A 461 2.70 2.14 -21.29
CA GLY A 461 2.19 0.95 -20.60
C GLY A 461 2.48 0.97 -19.10
N ALA A 462 3.67 1.40 -18.68
CA ALA A 462 4.02 1.51 -17.26
C ALA A 462 3.15 2.59 -16.56
N THR A 463 2.96 3.75 -17.20
CA THR A 463 2.11 4.83 -16.67
C THR A 463 0.63 4.40 -16.51
N LEU A 464 0.07 3.73 -17.52
CA LEU A 464 -1.33 3.28 -17.48
C LEU A 464 -1.53 2.03 -16.61
N THR A 465 -0.53 1.16 -16.49
CA THR A 465 -0.53 0.06 -15.51
C THR A 465 -0.48 0.60 -14.08
N GLY A 466 0.37 1.60 -13.80
CA GLY A 466 0.40 2.28 -12.49
C GLY A 466 -0.92 2.95 -12.15
N SER A 467 -1.59 3.53 -13.14
CA SER A 467 -2.93 4.11 -13.00
C SER A 467 -3.99 3.05 -12.63
N GLU A 468 -3.98 1.87 -13.27
CA GLU A 468 -4.86 0.76 -12.90
C GLU A 468 -4.51 0.17 -11.53
N MET A 469 -3.23 0.02 -11.20
CA MET A 469 -2.77 -0.46 -9.89
C MET A 469 -3.22 0.50 -8.77
N LEU A 470 -3.11 1.81 -8.96
CA LEU A 470 -3.65 2.81 -8.04
C LEU A 470 -5.17 2.68 -7.91
N ARG A 471 -5.91 2.52 -9.03
CA ARG A 471 -7.36 2.33 -9.02
C ARG A 471 -7.76 1.09 -8.22
N GLN A 472 -7.11 -0.06 -8.44
CA GLN A 472 -7.35 -1.29 -7.68
C GLN A 472 -6.99 -1.16 -6.20
N ARG A 473 -5.84 -0.54 -5.88
CA ARG A 473 -5.41 -0.27 -4.49
C ARG A 473 -6.44 0.62 -3.78
N SER A 474 -7.00 1.60 -4.48
CA SER A 474 -8.03 2.53 -3.98
C SER A 474 -9.38 1.83 -3.75
N VAL A 475 -9.83 0.99 -4.70
CA VAL A 475 -11.07 0.19 -4.54
C VAL A 475 -10.93 -0.78 -3.36
N ARG A 476 -9.86 -1.59 -3.30
CA ARG A 476 -9.62 -2.51 -2.17
C ARG A 476 -9.53 -1.77 -0.84
N ALA A 477 -8.88 -0.60 -0.78
CA ALA A 477 -8.81 0.21 0.43
C ALA A 477 -10.14 0.89 0.79
N ALA A 478 -11.08 1.06 -0.16
CA ALA A 478 -12.45 1.50 0.11
C ALA A 478 -13.31 0.35 0.63
N GLU A 479 -13.17 -0.86 0.07
CA GLU A 479 -13.84 -2.09 0.53
C GLU A 479 -13.37 -2.50 1.93
N GLU A 480 -12.06 -2.51 2.19
CA GLU A 480 -11.48 -2.77 3.52
C GLU A 480 -11.97 -1.75 4.56
N ARG A 481 -12.14 -0.48 4.17
CA ARG A 481 -12.71 0.57 5.04
C ARG A 481 -14.20 0.36 5.28
N ALA A 482 -15.02 0.15 4.24
CA ALA A 482 -16.46 -0.06 4.40
C ALA A 482 -16.78 -1.30 5.24
N ARG A 483 -16.03 -2.40 5.06
CA ARG A 483 -16.05 -3.58 5.93
C ARG A 483 -15.62 -3.23 7.36
N GLY A 484 -14.59 -2.41 7.52
CA GLY A 484 -14.14 -1.89 8.81
C GLY A 484 -15.22 -1.10 9.55
N ASP A 485 -15.83 -0.13 8.87
CA ASP A 485 -16.90 0.73 9.39
C ASP A 485 -18.15 -0.10 9.75
N PHE A 486 -18.48 -1.12 8.96
CA PHE A 486 -19.58 -2.06 9.27
C PHE A 486 -19.28 -2.91 10.51
N VAL A 487 -18.06 -3.43 10.65
CA VAL A 487 -17.64 -4.17 11.85
C VAL A 487 -17.59 -3.27 13.09
N GLU A 488 -17.10 -2.03 12.98
CA GLU A 488 -17.15 -1.06 14.07
C GLU A 488 -18.61 -0.78 14.49
N ALA A 489 -19.51 -0.54 13.53
CA ALA A 489 -20.92 -0.34 13.81
C ALA A 489 -21.57 -1.56 14.48
N LEU A 490 -21.20 -2.79 14.08
CA LEU A 490 -21.69 -4.03 14.72
C LEU A 490 -21.22 -4.12 16.17
N VAL A 491 -19.92 -3.96 16.44
CA VAL A 491 -19.37 -4.20 17.78
C VAL A 491 -19.68 -3.08 18.78
N HIS A 492 -19.93 -1.86 18.32
CA HIS A 492 -20.46 -0.77 19.14
C HIS A 492 -22.01 -0.72 19.17
N GLY A 493 -22.70 -1.67 18.52
CA GLY A 493 -24.17 -1.74 18.51
C GLY A 493 -24.88 -0.55 17.83
N ARG A 494 -24.21 0.15 16.91
CA ARG A 494 -24.65 1.44 16.32
C ARG A 494 -25.68 1.28 15.18
N PHE A 495 -26.58 0.30 15.26
CA PHE A 495 -27.65 0.08 14.28
C PHE A 495 -29.02 0.42 14.87
N ALA A 496 -29.52 1.61 14.57
CA ALA A 496 -30.86 2.05 14.96
C ALA A 496 -31.95 1.55 13.99
N ASP A 497 -31.61 1.30 12.72
CA ASP A 497 -32.52 0.82 11.69
C ASP A 497 -32.17 -0.63 11.26
N PRO A 498 -33.08 -1.60 11.44
CA PRO A 498 -32.93 -2.96 10.91
C PRO A 498 -32.82 -3.04 9.38
N TYR A 499 -33.37 -2.09 8.62
CA TYR A 499 -33.27 -2.11 7.14
C TYR A 499 -31.85 -1.74 6.68
N GLU A 500 -31.22 -0.70 7.23
CA GLU A 500 -29.80 -0.42 7.02
C GLU A 500 -28.90 -1.60 7.39
N LEU A 501 -29.13 -2.23 8.56
CA LEU A 501 -28.39 -3.41 8.98
C LEU A 501 -28.55 -4.54 7.95
N GLY A 502 -29.78 -4.88 7.56
CA GLY A 502 -30.08 -5.94 6.59
C GLY A 502 -29.46 -5.70 5.20
N ALA A 503 -29.38 -4.45 4.75
CA ALA A 503 -28.74 -4.09 3.48
C ALA A 503 -27.21 -4.30 3.52
N ARG A 504 -26.54 -3.78 4.55
CA ARG A 504 -25.08 -3.95 4.73
C ARG A 504 -24.70 -5.40 5.03
N ALA A 505 -25.53 -6.10 5.80
CA ALA A 505 -25.33 -7.49 6.17
C ALA A 505 -25.26 -8.40 4.94
N ARG A 506 -26.20 -8.28 4.01
CA ARG A 506 -26.19 -9.00 2.72
C ARG A 506 -24.94 -8.74 1.89
N HIS A 507 -24.45 -7.50 1.86
CA HIS A 507 -23.25 -7.13 1.11
C HIS A 507 -21.97 -7.73 1.72
N HIS A 508 -21.88 -7.86 3.04
CA HIS A 508 -20.72 -8.42 3.74
C HIS A 508 -20.85 -9.91 4.11
N GLY A 509 -21.93 -10.58 3.72
CA GLY A 509 -22.18 -11.99 4.05
C GLY A 509 -22.53 -12.24 5.52
N PHE A 510 -22.97 -11.22 6.26
CA PHE A 510 -23.40 -11.34 7.65
C PHE A 510 -24.84 -11.90 7.70
N ASP A 511 -25.01 -13.01 8.41
CA ASP A 511 -26.32 -13.54 8.77
C ASP A 511 -26.90 -12.78 9.96
N VAL A 512 -28.04 -12.11 9.79
CA VAL A 512 -28.64 -11.30 10.87
C VAL A 512 -29.22 -12.14 12.02
N ASP A 513 -29.60 -13.39 11.74
CA ASP A 513 -30.15 -14.34 12.72
C ASP A 513 -29.09 -15.36 13.19
N GLY A 514 -27.88 -15.32 12.62
CA GLY A 514 -26.77 -16.21 12.91
C GLY A 514 -26.20 -16.04 14.32
N HIS A 515 -25.48 -17.06 14.79
CA HIS A 515 -24.74 -17.03 16.06
C HIS A 515 -23.27 -16.71 15.82
N PHE A 516 -22.72 -15.77 16.59
CA PHE A 516 -21.36 -15.25 16.42
C PHE A 516 -20.59 -15.26 17.73
N ALA A 517 -19.29 -15.51 17.65
CA ALA A 517 -18.34 -15.19 18.71
C ALA A 517 -17.40 -14.07 18.24
N VAL A 518 -17.09 -13.15 19.15
CA VAL A 518 -16.17 -12.03 18.88
C VAL A 518 -14.85 -12.26 19.60
N HIS A 519 -13.77 -12.08 18.84
CA HIS A 519 -12.39 -12.25 19.27
C HIS A 519 -11.65 -10.92 19.12
N VAL A 520 -10.88 -10.53 20.13
CA VAL A 520 -10.05 -9.31 20.10
C VAL A 520 -8.60 -9.71 20.32
N VAL A 521 -7.72 -9.24 19.43
CA VAL A 521 -6.28 -9.54 19.44
C VAL A 521 -5.50 -8.30 19.86
N SER A 522 -4.57 -8.45 20.80
CA SER A 522 -3.58 -7.44 21.15
C SER A 522 -2.16 -8.03 21.07
N ALA A 523 -1.22 -7.19 20.62
CA ALA A 523 0.22 -7.46 20.57
C ALA A 523 0.95 -6.11 20.52
N SER A 524 2.18 -6.04 21.03
CA SER A 524 2.99 -4.82 21.04
C SER A 524 3.24 -4.29 19.62
N ALA A 525 3.34 -5.19 18.64
CA ALA A 525 3.52 -4.87 17.23
C ALA A 525 2.33 -4.14 16.56
N LEU A 526 1.16 -4.09 17.21
CA LEU A 526 -0.06 -3.38 16.75
C LEU A 526 -0.19 -1.96 17.33
N LEU A 527 0.60 -1.61 18.36
CA LEU A 527 0.65 -0.25 18.89
C LEU A 527 1.12 0.74 17.81
N PRO A 528 0.76 2.05 17.90
CA PRO A 528 1.19 3.08 16.95
C PRO A 528 2.67 3.48 17.17
N LEU A 529 3.57 2.50 17.02
CA LEU A 529 5.01 2.62 17.28
C LEU A 529 5.79 2.11 16.07
N GLY A 530 6.67 2.97 15.54
CA GLY A 530 7.43 2.71 14.31
C GLY A 530 6.62 2.92 13.03
N ARG A 531 7.32 3.00 11.88
CA ARG A 531 6.71 3.36 10.59
C ARG A 531 5.78 2.26 10.03
N ASP A 532 6.13 0.99 10.22
CA ASP A 532 5.41 -0.14 9.60
C ASP A 532 4.19 -0.62 10.39
N HIS A 533 3.80 0.06 11.46
CA HIS A 533 2.70 -0.38 12.32
C HIS A 533 1.39 -0.56 11.53
N LEU A 534 1.15 0.28 10.52
CA LEU A 534 -0.01 0.17 9.64
C LEU A 534 0.09 -1.04 8.67
N ARG A 535 1.26 -1.31 8.09
CA ARG A 535 1.50 -2.51 7.24
C ARG A 535 1.27 -3.78 8.07
N ARG A 536 1.79 -3.84 9.30
CA ARG A 536 1.54 -4.95 10.26
C ARG A 536 0.07 -5.08 10.65
N LYS A 537 -0.62 -3.98 10.95
CA LYS A 537 -2.04 -3.99 11.36
C LYS A 537 -2.96 -4.49 10.23
N LEU A 538 -2.73 -4.04 8.99
CA LEU A 538 -3.49 -4.49 7.82
C LEU A 538 -3.18 -5.96 7.48
N ALA A 539 -1.90 -6.37 7.52
CA ALA A 539 -1.52 -7.77 7.34
C ALA A 539 -2.18 -8.68 8.38
N ALA A 540 -2.20 -8.28 9.66
CA ALA A 540 -2.88 -9.02 10.72
C ALA A 540 -4.40 -9.12 10.51
N ALA A 541 -5.07 -8.06 10.06
CA ALA A 541 -6.50 -8.10 9.73
C ALA A 541 -6.82 -9.09 8.58
N ARG A 542 -5.93 -9.18 7.58
CA ARG A 542 -6.04 -10.13 6.46
C ARG A 542 -5.74 -11.57 6.89
N ILE A 543 -4.72 -11.80 7.72
CA ILE A 543 -4.42 -13.12 8.29
C ILE A 543 -5.57 -13.61 9.19
N ALA A 544 -6.17 -12.72 9.98
CA ALA A 544 -7.36 -13.02 10.78
C ALA A 544 -8.56 -13.40 9.89
N GLN A 545 -8.80 -12.67 8.80
CA GLN A 545 -9.87 -12.97 7.84
C GLN A 545 -9.67 -14.33 7.16
N ALA A 546 -8.45 -14.61 6.72
CA ALA A 546 -8.09 -15.85 6.04
C ALA A 546 -7.89 -17.05 7.00
N THR A 547 -8.17 -16.91 8.30
CA THR A 547 -7.84 -17.92 9.32
C THR A 547 -8.58 -19.24 9.10
N GLU A 548 -9.87 -19.19 8.78
CA GLU A 548 -10.73 -20.34 8.45
C GLU A 548 -11.67 -19.97 7.28
N PRO A 549 -11.26 -20.21 6.01
CA PRO A 549 -11.97 -19.70 4.83
C PRO A 549 -13.36 -20.32 4.64
N ASP A 550 -13.60 -21.53 5.15
CA ASP A 550 -14.84 -22.30 4.99
C ASP A 550 -16.02 -21.75 5.84
N GLY A 551 -15.98 -20.49 6.28
CA GLY A 551 -17.08 -19.87 7.00
C GLY A 551 -16.91 -18.37 7.30
N THR A 552 -18.04 -17.71 7.52
CA THR A 552 -18.16 -16.25 7.65
C THR A 552 -17.28 -15.70 8.77
N THR A 553 -16.26 -14.94 8.38
CA THR A 553 -15.32 -14.27 9.30
C THR A 553 -15.19 -12.80 8.90
N LEU A 554 -15.82 -11.91 9.67
CA LEU A 554 -15.65 -10.47 9.53
C LEU A 554 -14.47 -10.00 10.39
N THR A 555 -13.72 -9.01 9.93
CA THR A 555 -12.52 -8.51 10.61
C THR A 555 -12.35 -7.02 10.40
N ALA A 556 -11.86 -6.34 11.43
CA ALA A 556 -11.50 -4.93 11.39
C ALA A 556 -10.37 -4.61 12.37
N ALA A 557 -9.82 -3.40 12.24
CA ALA A 557 -8.61 -2.97 12.93
C ALA A 557 -8.92 -1.79 13.88
N ILE A 558 -9.63 -2.06 14.98
CA ILE A 558 -10.15 -1.03 15.90
C ILE A 558 -9.09 -0.65 16.94
N GLY A 559 -8.82 0.66 17.09
CA GLY A 559 -7.80 1.16 18.03
C GLY A 559 -6.41 0.58 17.76
N SER A 560 -5.79 -0.03 18.76
CA SER A 560 -4.53 -0.81 18.67
C SER A 560 -4.77 -2.33 18.61
N THR A 561 -6.00 -2.77 18.30
CA THR A 561 -6.39 -4.18 18.27
C THR A 561 -6.81 -4.64 16.86
N ILE A 562 -6.86 -5.96 16.67
CA ILE A 562 -7.60 -6.58 15.56
C ILE A 562 -8.83 -7.26 16.16
N VAL A 563 -10.00 -6.99 15.60
CA VAL A 563 -11.27 -7.63 15.99
C VAL A 563 -11.68 -8.60 14.90
N ALA A 564 -12.08 -9.81 15.29
CA ALA A 564 -12.63 -10.82 14.40
C ALA A 564 -13.99 -11.29 14.92
N ILE A 565 -15.02 -11.23 14.08
CA ILE A 565 -16.35 -11.77 14.35
C ILE A 565 -16.46 -13.05 13.53
N ARG A 566 -16.57 -14.19 14.20
CA ARG A 566 -16.71 -15.51 13.56
C ARG A 566 -18.14 -16.01 13.73
N GLN A 567 -18.81 -16.34 12.61
CA GLN A 567 -20.06 -17.10 12.65
C GLN A 567 -19.74 -18.54 13.06
N LEU A 568 -20.53 -19.07 13.99
CA LEU A 568 -20.42 -20.43 14.50
C LEU A 568 -21.42 -21.34 13.80
N ALA A 569 -21.18 -22.65 13.82
CA ALA A 569 -22.22 -23.61 13.48
C ALA A 569 -23.39 -23.51 14.47
N ALA A 570 -24.62 -23.37 13.96
CA ALA A 570 -25.83 -23.31 14.79
C ALA A 570 -26.10 -24.69 15.43
N SER A 571 -25.55 -24.89 16.64
CA SER A 571 -25.58 -26.19 17.32
C SER A 571 -26.76 -26.32 18.28
N GLY A 572 -27.22 -25.19 18.84
CA GLY A 572 -28.19 -25.16 19.93
C GLY A 572 -27.62 -25.57 21.29
N ASP A 573 -26.33 -25.92 21.37
CA ASP A 573 -25.60 -26.15 22.61
C ASP A 573 -24.58 -25.03 22.88
N PRO A 574 -24.84 -24.15 23.86
CA PRO A 574 -23.89 -23.13 24.28
C PRO A 574 -22.52 -23.69 24.72
N ALA A 575 -22.40 -24.96 25.12
CA ALA A 575 -21.10 -25.57 25.45
C ALA A 575 -20.27 -25.87 24.18
N ALA A 576 -20.87 -26.48 23.15
CA ALA A 576 -20.25 -26.68 21.84
C ALA A 576 -19.82 -25.35 21.19
N GLU A 577 -20.68 -24.33 21.23
CA GLU A 577 -20.40 -23.00 20.67
C GLU A 577 -19.26 -22.28 21.39
N ARG A 578 -19.21 -22.34 22.73
CA ARG A 578 -18.03 -21.86 23.50
C ARG A 578 -16.76 -22.63 23.13
N GLN A 579 -16.86 -23.95 22.95
CA GLN A 579 -15.72 -24.77 22.54
C GLN A 579 -15.27 -24.44 21.10
N GLU A 580 -16.18 -24.01 20.22
CA GLU A 580 -15.85 -23.51 18.87
C GLU A 580 -15.15 -22.16 18.93
N ALA A 581 -15.70 -21.19 19.66
CA ALA A 581 -15.08 -19.89 19.87
C ALA A 581 -13.65 -20.02 20.44
N GLY A 582 -13.47 -20.86 21.47
CA GLY A 582 -12.15 -21.16 22.04
C GLY A 582 -11.24 -21.99 21.13
N ARG A 583 -11.77 -22.73 20.13
CA ARG A 583 -10.95 -23.37 19.07
C ARG A 583 -10.46 -22.35 18.06
N PHE A 584 -11.34 -21.48 17.56
CA PHE A 584 -11.01 -20.38 16.65
C PHE A 584 -9.95 -19.45 17.26
N ALA A 585 -10.13 -19.03 18.52
CA ALA A 585 -9.20 -18.16 19.24
C ALA A 585 -7.74 -18.71 19.26
N ARG A 586 -7.58 -20.02 19.48
CA ARG A 586 -6.27 -20.70 19.45
C ARG A 586 -5.69 -20.84 18.04
N ARG A 587 -6.53 -21.02 17.01
CA ARG A 587 -6.07 -21.03 15.60
C ARG A 587 -5.65 -19.63 15.15
N LEU A 588 -6.41 -18.61 15.53
CA LEU A 588 -6.10 -17.19 15.29
C LEU A 588 -4.76 -16.78 15.92
N ARG A 589 -4.49 -17.11 17.20
CA ARG A 589 -3.16 -16.85 17.81
C ARG A 589 -2.04 -17.49 17.00
N ARG A 590 -2.17 -18.80 16.69
CA ARG A 590 -1.13 -19.56 15.96
C ARG A 590 -0.78 -18.97 14.59
N ARG A 591 -1.76 -18.40 13.88
CA ARG A 591 -1.53 -17.75 12.58
C ARG A 591 -0.97 -16.33 12.68
N LEU A 592 -1.22 -15.62 13.78
CA LEU A 592 -0.75 -14.24 13.97
C LEU A 592 0.63 -14.13 14.65
N VAL A 593 1.04 -15.10 15.47
CA VAL A 593 2.36 -15.11 16.12
C VAL A 593 3.53 -14.89 15.14
N PRO A 594 3.60 -15.55 13.96
CA PRO A 594 4.67 -15.31 12.98
C PRO A 594 4.74 -13.87 12.42
N ALA A 595 3.64 -13.12 12.47
CA ALA A 595 3.53 -11.76 11.91
C ALA A 595 3.57 -10.65 12.97
N LEU A 596 3.32 -10.96 14.24
CA LEU A 596 3.16 -9.99 15.33
C LEU A 596 4.04 -10.27 16.58
N GLY A 597 4.61 -11.47 16.72
CA GLY A 597 5.42 -11.88 17.87
C GLY A 597 4.72 -12.85 18.83
N GLU A 598 5.46 -13.37 19.82
CA GLU A 598 4.92 -14.29 20.83
C GLU A 598 4.02 -13.62 21.88
N ASP A 599 4.08 -12.29 22.02
CA ASP A 599 3.24 -11.55 22.98
C ASP A 599 1.78 -11.40 22.54
N VAL A 600 1.41 -11.91 21.36
CA VAL A 600 0.04 -11.98 20.85
C VAL A 600 -0.89 -12.65 21.87
N ARG A 601 -1.86 -11.88 22.36
CA ARG A 601 -2.98 -12.32 23.20
C ARG A 601 -4.27 -12.26 22.41
N VAL A 602 -5.09 -13.30 22.51
CA VAL A 602 -6.43 -13.37 21.88
C VAL A 602 -7.48 -13.58 22.97
N THR A 603 -8.34 -12.60 23.19
CA THR A 603 -9.50 -12.74 24.08
C THR A 603 -10.79 -12.92 23.31
N HIS A 604 -11.79 -13.53 23.92
CA HIS A 604 -13.10 -13.73 23.28
C HIS A 604 -14.27 -13.62 24.25
N GLY A 605 -15.38 -13.08 23.75
CA GLY A 605 -16.65 -13.03 24.47
C GLY A 605 -17.45 -14.32 24.29
N ARG A 606 -18.61 -14.40 24.94
CA ARG A 606 -19.54 -15.52 24.74
C ARG A 606 -20.19 -15.47 23.34
N PRO A 607 -20.58 -16.63 22.78
CA PRO A 607 -21.44 -16.69 21.61
C PRO A 607 -22.75 -15.93 21.83
N GLY A 608 -23.25 -15.25 20.80
CA GLY A 608 -24.55 -14.56 20.83
C GLY A 608 -25.14 -14.36 19.44
N GLN A 609 -26.46 -14.14 19.39
CA GLN A 609 -27.22 -14.02 18.14
C GLN A 609 -27.17 -12.61 17.54
N GLY A 610 -26.94 -12.52 16.23
CA GLY A 610 -27.04 -11.30 15.43
C GLY A 610 -26.16 -10.15 15.90
N ALA A 611 -26.50 -8.93 15.49
CA ALA A 611 -25.73 -7.72 15.82
C ALA A 611 -25.67 -7.43 17.33
N ALA A 612 -26.74 -7.73 18.08
CA ALA A 612 -26.76 -7.56 19.54
C ALA A 612 -25.81 -8.54 20.25
N GLY A 613 -25.76 -9.80 19.80
CA GLY A 613 -24.80 -10.79 20.27
C GLY A 613 -23.36 -10.42 19.96
N VAL A 614 -23.11 -9.83 18.78
CA VAL A 614 -21.78 -9.29 18.40
C VAL A 614 -21.36 -8.13 19.32
N ALA A 615 -22.24 -7.17 19.60
CA ALA A 615 -21.93 -6.07 20.51
C ALA A 615 -21.64 -6.55 21.95
N ALA A 616 -22.44 -7.49 22.47
CA ALA A 616 -22.21 -8.11 23.77
C ALA A 616 -20.89 -8.91 23.81
N GLY A 617 -20.64 -9.72 22.79
CA GLY A 617 -19.41 -10.50 22.66
C GLY A 617 -18.15 -9.63 22.55
N TYR A 618 -18.22 -8.46 21.89
CA TYR A 618 -17.12 -7.51 21.85
C TYR A 618 -16.83 -6.88 23.21
N TYR A 619 -17.87 -6.41 23.90
CA TYR A 619 -17.75 -5.87 25.26
C TYR A 619 -17.08 -6.90 26.18
N GLU A 620 -17.53 -8.16 26.13
CA GLU A 620 -16.97 -9.26 26.91
C GLU A 620 -15.52 -9.58 26.54
N ALA A 621 -15.17 -9.58 25.24
CA ALA A 621 -13.81 -9.79 24.78
C ALA A 621 -12.85 -8.65 25.19
N ARG A 622 -13.30 -7.39 25.14
CA ARG A 622 -12.54 -6.22 25.61
C ARG A 622 -12.37 -6.20 27.12
N LEU A 623 -13.42 -6.51 27.87
CA LEU A 623 -13.36 -6.67 29.33
C LEU A 623 -12.40 -7.80 29.71
N ALA A 624 -12.45 -8.93 29.01
CA ALA A 624 -11.50 -10.02 29.19
C ALA A 624 -10.06 -9.61 28.86
N MET A 625 -9.85 -8.77 27.83
CA MET A 625 -8.52 -8.24 27.49
C MET A 625 -7.95 -7.39 28.61
N GLY A 626 -8.70 -6.39 29.11
CA GLY A 626 -8.26 -5.52 30.19
C GLY A 626 -7.98 -6.29 31.49
N LEU A 627 -8.80 -7.29 31.80
CA LEU A 627 -8.60 -8.15 32.97
C LEU A 627 -7.40 -9.11 32.82
N SER A 628 -7.13 -9.65 31.62
CA SER A 628 -6.03 -10.61 31.38
C SER A 628 -4.66 -10.09 31.82
N TRP A 629 -4.43 -8.77 31.68
CA TRP A 629 -3.19 -8.11 32.05
C TRP A 629 -2.97 -8.01 33.57
N HIS A 630 -4.04 -8.07 34.36
CA HIS A 630 -4.02 -7.98 35.83
C HIS A 630 -4.02 -9.35 36.52
N THR A 631 -4.61 -10.35 35.87
CA THR A 631 -4.76 -11.72 36.38
C THR A 631 -3.58 -12.63 36.06
N GLY A 632 -2.85 -12.37 34.97
CA GLY A 632 -1.85 -13.29 34.44
C GLY A 632 -2.48 -14.47 33.70
N ALA A 633 -3.63 -14.25 33.06
CA ALA A 633 -4.34 -15.26 32.27
C ALA A 633 -3.53 -15.72 31.04
N ASP A 634 -3.93 -16.87 30.50
CA ASP A 634 -3.32 -17.46 29.30
C ASP A 634 -3.36 -16.51 28.08
N SER A 635 -2.42 -16.74 27.16
CA SER A 635 -2.36 -16.03 25.86
C SER A 635 -3.61 -16.19 24.99
N VAL A 636 -4.49 -17.12 25.33
CA VAL A 636 -5.86 -17.20 24.81
C VAL A 636 -6.82 -17.37 25.98
N CYS A 637 -7.77 -16.46 26.14
CA CYS A 637 -8.69 -16.41 27.29
C CYS A 637 -10.11 -16.02 26.86
N GLY A 638 -11.12 -16.70 27.40
CA GLY A 638 -12.54 -16.37 27.22
C GLY A 638 -13.09 -15.58 28.41
N TYR A 639 -14.17 -14.82 28.17
CA TYR A 639 -14.88 -14.14 29.25
C TYR A 639 -15.38 -15.11 30.35
N ASP A 640 -15.80 -16.32 29.96
CA ASP A 640 -16.20 -17.38 30.89
C ASP A 640 -15.04 -17.97 31.72
N ASP A 641 -13.77 -17.77 31.35
CA ASP A 641 -12.64 -18.17 32.20
C ASP A 641 -12.51 -17.24 33.42
N LEU A 642 -13.00 -16.00 33.29
CA LEU A 642 -12.91 -14.93 34.30
C LEU A 642 -14.07 -14.97 35.30
N ARG A 643 -14.51 -16.18 35.68
CA ARG A 643 -15.75 -16.46 36.46
C ARG A 643 -15.93 -15.57 37.70
N VAL A 644 -14.84 -15.26 38.42
CA VAL A 644 -14.83 -14.34 39.57
C VAL A 644 -15.26 -12.93 39.15
N PHE A 645 -14.62 -12.38 38.12
CA PHE A 645 -14.89 -11.03 37.62
C PHE A 645 -16.27 -10.93 36.98
N ALA A 646 -16.73 -11.99 36.31
CA ALA A 646 -18.10 -12.07 35.79
C ALA A 646 -19.14 -11.98 36.93
N ALA A 647 -18.92 -12.68 38.05
CA ALA A 647 -19.79 -12.62 39.23
C ALA A 647 -19.72 -11.27 39.98
N LEU A 648 -18.57 -10.58 39.95
CA LEU A 648 -18.38 -9.28 40.60
C LEU A 648 -18.80 -8.06 39.74
N LYS A 649 -19.22 -8.28 38.47
CA LYS A 649 -19.52 -7.20 37.51
C LYS A 649 -20.55 -6.19 38.04
N GLU A 650 -21.66 -6.67 38.61
CA GLU A 650 -22.73 -5.82 39.12
C GLU A 650 -22.31 -5.06 40.38
N VAL A 651 -21.57 -5.73 41.28
CA VAL A 651 -21.05 -5.13 42.52
C VAL A 651 -20.08 -3.98 42.22
N ALA A 652 -19.19 -4.14 41.25
CA ALA A 652 -18.29 -3.07 40.81
C ALA A 652 -19.02 -1.95 40.03
N GLY A 653 -20.14 -2.28 39.37
CA GLY A 653 -21.05 -1.30 38.77
C GLY A 653 -21.79 -0.44 39.80
N SER A 654 -21.95 -0.91 41.04
CA SER A 654 -22.65 -0.22 42.13
C SER A 654 -21.82 0.90 42.77
N ALA A 655 -22.49 1.89 43.38
CA ALA A 655 -21.83 2.95 44.12
C ALA A 655 -21.23 2.42 45.43
N GLU A 656 -21.97 1.53 46.09
CA GLU A 656 -21.62 0.86 47.34
C GLU A 656 -20.35 0.00 47.18
N GLY A 657 -20.24 -0.76 46.08
CA GLY A 657 -19.04 -1.55 45.79
C GLY A 657 -17.80 -0.68 45.55
N ARG A 658 -17.94 0.42 44.81
CA ARG A 658 -16.84 1.39 44.61
C ARG A 658 -16.42 2.06 45.92
N THR A 659 -17.36 2.48 46.75
CA THR A 659 -17.07 3.04 48.09
C THR A 659 -16.35 2.01 48.97
N PHE A 660 -16.88 0.78 49.06
CA PHE A 660 -16.25 -0.31 49.80
C PHE A 660 -14.81 -0.57 49.35
N ALA A 661 -14.55 -0.61 48.04
CA ALA A 661 -13.22 -0.81 47.51
C ALA A 661 -12.27 0.35 47.85
N ALA A 662 -12.72 1.60 47.69
CA ALA A 662 -11.94 2.79 48.00
C ALA A 662 -11.61 2.88 49.50
N GLU A 663 -12.59 2.69 50.39
CA GLU A 663 -12.41 2.71 51.85
C GLU A 663 -11.51 1.58 52.34
N THR A 664 -11.62 0.39 51.74
CA THR A 664 -10.77 -0.78 52.09
C THR A 664 -9.32 -0.56 51.67
N LEU A 665 -9.06 -0.03 50.47
CA LEU A 665 -7.69 0.09 49.94
C LEU A 665 -6.95 1.36 50.41
N ALA A 666 -7.67 2.44 50.72
CA ALA A 666 -7.07 3.72 51.10
C ALA A 666 -6.03 3.66 52.25
N PRO A 667 -6.23 2.90 53.35
CA PRO A 667 -5.27 2.87 54.45
C PRO A 667 -3.91 2.26 54.07
N LEU A 668 -3.83 1.30 53.14
CA LEU A 668 -2.55 0.78 52.64
C LEU A 668 -1.80 1.81 51.82
N ARG A 669 -2.52 2.53 50.95
CA ARG A 669 -1.96 3.58 50.09
C ARG A 669 -1.39 4.72 50.92
N GLN A 670 -2.15 5.20 51.91
CA GLN A 670 -1.76 6.25 52.85
C GLN A 670 -0.58 5.82 53.75
N ALA A 671 -0.60 4.60 54.30
CA ALA A 671 0.42 4.16 55.26
C ALA A 671 1.74 3.66 54.63
N GLY A 672 1.78 3.43 53.31
CA GLY A 672 2.94 2.86 52.60
C GLY A 672 3.58 3.75 51.53
N GLY A 673 2.93 4.84 51.10
CA GLY A 673 3.36 5.53 49.88
C GLY A 673 3.23 4.65 48.63
N GLY A 674 2.25 3.74 48.63
CA GLY A 674 1.97 2.77 47.56
C GLY A 674 2.62 1.38 47.71
N ASP A 675 3.60 1.18 48.60
CA ASP A 675 4.37 -0.08 48.61
C ASP A 675 3.68 -1.28 49.31
N LEU A 676 2.73 -1.04 50.21
CA LEU A 676 2.10 -2.08 51.03
C LEU A 676 1.04 -2.90 50.26
N GLU A 677 0.33 -2.28 49.32
CA GLU A 677 -0.76 -2.94 48.57
C GLU A 677 -0.24 -4.05 47.64
N PRO A 678 0.80 -3.85 46.79
CA PRO A 678 1.42 -4.92 46.03
C PRO A 678 1.92 -6.10 46.89
N ILE A 679 2.33 -5.81 48.13
CA ILE A 679 2.83 -6.81 49.10
C ILE A 679 1.70 -7.64 49.68
N VAL A 680 0.59 -7.01 50.06
CA VAL A 680 -0.64 -7.71 50.49
C VAL A 680 -1.19 -8.56 49.33
N LEU A 681 -1.22 -8.02 48.11
CA LEU A 681 -1.68 -8.75 46.93
C LEU A 681 -0.77 -9.93 46.57
N ALA A 682 0.55 -9.80 46.67
CA ALA A 682 1.48 -10.92 46.49
C ALA A 682 1.32 -12.00 47.58
N TYR A 683 1.05 -11.59 48.83
CA TYR A 683 0.77 -12.50 49.94
C TYR A 683 -0.52 -13.31 49.72
N ILE A 684 -1.60 -12.65 49.27
CA ILE A 684 -2.87 -13.30 48.93
C ILE A 684 -2.74 -14.19 47.68
N LYS A 685 -2.07 -13.72 46.61
CA LYS A 685 -1.78 -14.53 45.40
C LYS A 685 -0.93 -15.77 45.71
N ALA A 686 -0.14 -15.74 46.80
CA ALA A 686 0.60 -16.88 47.33
C ALA A 686 -0.19 -17.76 48.33
N ALA A 687 -1.52 -17.60 48.42
CA ALA A 687 -2.40 -18.29 49.39
C ALA A 687 -1.91 -18.19 50.84
N GLY A 688 -1.44 -17.00 51.25
CA GLY A 688 -0.90 -16.75 52.58
C GLY A 688 0.51 -17.30 52.84
N ASN A 689 1.18 -17.86 51.82
CA ASN A 689 2.55 -18.37 51.95
C ASN A 689 3.58 -17.24 51.89
N LEU A 690 3.98 -16.76 53.07
CA LEU A 690 5.02 -15.74 53.28
C LEU A 690 6.30 -16.00 52.46
N ASN A 691 6.76 -17.25 52.39
CA ASN A 691 8.01 -17.62 51.73
C ASN A 691 7.87 -17.68 50.20
N ALA A 692 6.67 -17.84 49.66
CA ALA A 692 6.41 -17.73 48.22
C ALA A 692 6.23 -16.26 47.80
N ALA A 693 5.45 -15.48 48.55
CA ALA A 693 5.24 -14.05 48.31
C ALA A 693 6.54 -13.23 48.43
N ALA A 694 7.39 -13.54 49.41
CA ALA A 694 8.71 -12.92 49.55
C ALA A 694 9.59 -13.17 48.31
N ARG A 695 9.58 -14.41 47.77
CA ARG A 695 10.32 -14.75 46.54
C ARG A 695 9.75 -14.04 45.30
N SER A 696 8.44 -13.97 45.13
CA SER A 696 7.84 -13.30 43.95
C SER A 696 8.10 -11.80 43.90
N LEU A 697 8.48 -11.18 45.01
CA LEU A 697 8.84 -9.76 45.11
C LEU A 697 10.36 -9.52 45.32
N ASN A 698 11.20 -10.56 45.25
CA ASN A 698 12.62 -10.50 45.59
C ASN A 698 12.93 -9.88 46.97
N LEU A 699 12.03 -10.05 47.94
CA LEU A 699 12.17 -9.57 49.31
C LEU A 699 12.71 -10.66 50.24
N HIS A 700 13.53 -10.27 51.22
CA HIS A 700 13.87 -11.17 52.31
C HIS A 700 12.64 -11.45 53.21
N ARG A 701 12.52 -12.68 53.73
CA ARG A 701 11.38 -13.14 54.54
C ARG A 701 11.04 -12.19 55.69
N ASN A 702 12.03 -11.67 56.39
CA ASN A 702 11.81 -10.79 57.54
C ASN A 702 11.30 -9.40 57.12
N THR A 703 11.70 -8.92 55.93
CA THR A 703 11.20 -7.68 55.33
C THR A 703 9.74 -7.84 54.91
N MET A 704 9.39 -8.99 54.31
CA MET A 704 8.00 -9.33 53.98
C MET A 704 7.12 -9.35 55.24
N LEU A 705 7.58 -10.00 56.32
CA LEU A 705 6.85 -10.07 57.59
C LEU A 705 6.68 -8.70 58.23
N TYR A 706 7.73 -7.87 58.31
CA TYR A 706 7.65 -6.49 58.82
C TYR A 706 6.65 -5.63 58.03
N LYS A 707 6.64 -5.75 56.69
CA LYS A 707 5.71 -4.98 55.85
C LYS A 707 4.27 -5.48 55.96
N LEU A 708 4.04 -6.78 56.15
CA LEU A 708 2.71 -7.31 56.48
C LEU A 708 2.23 -6.87 57.87
N ASP A 709 3.10 -6.87 58.90
CA ASP A 709 2.75 -6.33 60.22
C ASP A 709 2.49 -4.81 60.17
N ARG A 710 3.11 -4.07 59.23
CA ARG A 710 2.81 -2.65 58.97
C ARG A 710 1.47 -2.48 58.25
N ALA A 711 1.15 -3.34 57.28
CA ALA A 711 -0.16 -3.40 56.65
C ALA A 711 -1.25 -3.68 57.69
N SER A 712 -1.13 -4.73 58.51
CA SER A 712 -2.12 -5.05 59.56
C SER A 712 -2.36 -3.88 60.54
N ARG A 713 -1.33 -3.09 60.86
CA ARG A 713 -1.46 -1.87 61.68
C ARG A 713 -2.19 -0.73 60.96
N ALA A 714 -1.96 -0.54 59.65
CA ALA A 714 -2.68 0.44 58.84
C ALA A 714 -4.16 0.08 58.71
N LEU A 715 -4.45 -1.21 58.50
CA LEU A 715 -5.80 -1.75 58.30
C LEU A 715 -6.60 -1.94 59.59
N ARG A 716 -5.94 -1.88 60.76
CA ARG A 716 -6.51 -2.19 62.08
C ARG A 716 -7.09 -3.61 62.20
N MET A 717 -6.66 -4.53 61.33
CA MET A 717 -7.03 -5.95 61.29
C MET A 717 -5.80 -6.76 60.87
N ASP A 718 -5.68 -8.03 61.28
CA ASP A 718 -4.55 -8.84 60.85
C ASP A 718 -4.77 -9.39 59.43
N ILE A 719 -3.98 -8.92 58.46
CA ILE A 719 -4.05 -9.33 57.04
C ILE A 719 -3.70 -10.81 56.80
N ARG A 720 -3.28 -11.53 57.85
CA ARG A 720 -3.09 -12.99 57.83
C ARG A 720 -4.39 -13.77 58.02
N THR A 721 -5.47 -13.17 58.53
CA THR A 721 -6.78 -13.85 58.67
C THR A 721 -7.44 -14.08 57.31
N ALA A 722 -8.27 -15.12 57.20
CA ALA A 722 -8.98 -15.41 55.96
C ALA A 722 -9.94 -14.28 55.56
N ASP A 723 -10.65 -13.71 56.53
CA ASP A 723 -11.63 -12.63 56.30
C ASP A 723 -10.96 -11.35 55.79
N ALA A 724 -9.80 -10.98 56.36
CA ALA A 724 -9.04 -9.84 55.86
C ALA A 724 -8.46 -10.11 54.47
N GLN A 725 -7.88 -11.30 54.22
CA GLN A 725 -7.40 -11.66 52.88
C GLN A 725 -8.52 -11.61 51.83
N PHE A 726 -9.71 -12.13 52.15
CA PHE A 726 -10.88 -12.07 51.28
C PHE A 726 -11.38 -10.64 51.05
N MET A 727 -11.50 -9.82 52.10
CA MET A 727 -11.93 -8.42 52.01
C MET A 727 -11.01 -7.60 51.10
N PHE A 728 -9.69 -7.73 51.27
CA PHE A 728 -8.70 -7.01 50.45
C PHE A 728 -8.63 -7.50 49.01
N TRP A 729 -8.75 -8.82 48.81
CA TRP A 729 -8.85 -9.40 47.48
C TRP A 729 -10.11 -8.92 46.75
N LEU A 730 -11.27 -8.95 47.41
CA LEU A 730 -12.56 -8.50 46.88
C LEU A 730 -12.54 -7.02 46.51
N ALA A 731 -12.05 -6.15 47.41
CA ALA A 731 -11.90 -4.72 47.16
C ALA A 731 -11.02 -4.45 45.92
N HIS A 732 -9.87 -5.11 45.81
CA HIS A 732 -8.98 -4.97 44.66
C HIS A 732 -9.58 -5.51 43.34
N HIS A 733 -10.36 -6.59 43.39
CA HIS A 733 -11.06 -7.11 42.20
C HIS A 733 -12.19 -6.18 41.75
N ILE A 734 -12.93 -5.59 42.70
CA ILE A 734 -13.95 -4.58 42.44
C ILE A 734 -13.33 -3.33 41.81
N GLU A 735 -12.24 -2.80 42.36
CA GLU A 735 -11.58 -1.62 41.80
C GLU A 735 -10.97 -1.90 40.41
N THR A 736 -10.28 -3.04 40.25
CA THR A 736 -9.71 -3.45 38.96
C THR A 736 -10.79 -3.54 37.89
N LEU A 737 -11.93 -4.16 38.20
CA LEU A 737 -13.02 -4.26 37.25
C LEU A 737 -13.70 -2.91 37.01
N SER A 738 -13.90 -2.09 38.05
CA SER A 738 -14.44 -0.72 37.91
C SER A 738 -13.59 0.09 36.93
N SER A 739 -12.26 0.10 37.12
CA SER A 739 -11.29 0.78 36.27
C SER A 739 -11.34 0.29 34.81
N VAL A 740 -11.30 -1.03 34.59
CA VAL A 740 -11.39 -1.61 33.25
C VAL A 740 -12.74 -1.31 32.59
N THR A 741 -13.86 -1.38 33.32
CA THR A 741 -15.19 -1.07 32.77
C THR A 741 -15.40 0.41 32.49
N GLN A 742 -14.81 1.33 33.27
CA GLN A 742 -14.85 2.76 32.98
C GLN A 742 -14.02 3.07 31.73
N SER A 743 -12.78 2.59 31.66
CA SER A 743 -11.93 2.78 30.47
C SER A 743 -12.56 2.20 29.20
N LEU A 744 -13.27 1.07 29.30
CA LEU A 744 -14.04 0.49 28.20
C LEU A 744 -15.31 1.30 27.88
N ALA A 745 -15.98 1.88 28.87
CA ALA A 745 -17.12 2.78 28.62
C ALA A 745 -16.67 4.06 27.88
N ASP A 746 -15.53 4.62 28.26
CA ASP A 746 -14.93 5.79 27.62
C ASP A 746 -14.47 5.47 26.17
N GLU A 747 -14.00 4.24 25.90
CA GLU A 747 -13.66 3.73 24.57
C GLU A 747 -14.90 3.45 23.69
N LEU A 748 -15.97 2.91 24.28
CA LEU A 748 -17.19 2.53 23.55
C LEU A 748 -18.10 3.73 23.27
N ALA A 749 -17.99 4.81 24.06
CA ALA A 749 -18.78 6.01 23.94
C ALA A 749 -18.80 6.56 22.50
N PRO A 750 -19.93 7.10 22.02
CA PRO A 750 -19.96 7.78 20.73
C PRO A 750 -19.03 9.00 20.80
N PRO A 751 -18.23 9.29 19.75
CA PRO A 751 -17.39 10.47 19.73
C PRO A 751 -18.25 11.72 19.91
N ALA A 752 -17.89 12.57 20.88
CA ALA A 752 -18.66 13.76 21.19
C ALA A 752 -18.87 14.60 19.91
N PRO A 753 -20.10 15.10 19.66
CA PRO A 753 -20.39 15.84 18.43
C PRO A 753 -19.46 17.06 18.34
N ARG A 754 -18.67 17.12 17.26
CA ARG A 754 -17.80 18.26 16.97
C ARG A 754 -18.69 19.50 16.84
N ARG A 755 -18.52 20.44 17.78
CA ARG A 755 -19.12 21.78 17.75
C ARG A 755 -18.34 22.69 16.81
#